data_AF-A0A8K0RPY5-F1
#
_entry.id   AF-A0A8K0RPY5-F1
#
_cell.length_a   1.000
_cell.length_b   1.000
_cell.length_c   1.000
_cell.angle_alpha   90.00
_cell.angle_beta   90.00
_cell.angle_gamma   90.00
#
_symmetry.space_group_name_H-M   'P 1'
#
loop_
_entity.id
_entity.type
_entity.pdbx_description
1 polymer ?
#
loop_
_entity_poly.entity_id
_entity_poly.type
_entity_poly.pdbx_seq_one_letter_code
_entity_poly.pdbx_strand_id
1 'polypeptide(L)'
;MVAPEHRTKIQSQEQQIFQKVLFNIAAMSDHEDRNSGREFGGHEDEDSDEEESDEEDDLTRKTKLATEQMMRVFNGKATEEDVENFFHDHQQVLTQEAGGHGTFLHKIIQLVYDKAIKASDVKPLIKKLMESSPDLIRTKNDDKRNPLYHAIHLKKYTWKLVDYMLKSCPDPIAIADALEAPCGEDRSAKTCLTLAFEKGLREEVVKNLVSHASYKALELRDGSGRTPFHYAVQYDQCSDERVDVVKLFLEKDSDLVKQHKASGTSKPLETFLDFKYKRREDKTEYSVYGEHKRTAKAHHQHMEEVARLEREAKLRDPDPERGDNKIANLTLLLKDKEILKSGIDKGPKSRAPEDRERKAKNPDRERDSLKKELQYMDENEKRRQELKEQERAVLEHRAKEDKRHPKEKDPKERVRQAKDPKVSLGGPILITPKGSSEHAPNTPLKRVTTQSFDGNTDDERKRKSKVVSSKKSSTKGLDSKILARNSIKVLTLLKLHYMRTRSIKMATSFLHGKNFHKEFQIFFDYRGLPAEITDSVFNERFGDGPNHGMRFDEVLMYVRFPNVTVIRTGRKAPKPREPDRPAVRQDMEFFFKWLYAKGVRRILRVEVEESEKRYHSDESIQSSLERFVVEHLDWQKTDLDPRVICQLGSKAHHPSYEDGEGSRPNGPRNQLREVTLKWSGNNAVLRGWSESEGLPLLEKLEIVNLNIPPKSEMFDTTPWITKNLEEFGVRLNRNSNINTNRAIDIASSKQLDNTESLPQPNGDTKAAPPRPERKIDVRQRQGKKGAEVSVSATSAAKASGRLNLMTEHEWIKCMEGFATCMSDLWTKTDKASRSKLAQTPNTSIDERAKNDLESLVKPVVVALIDDGVDSCDPAFAGRAIEGVTFDYEDRAVGQYYISGKGHGTEMARMICKVCPMASIYSIRLKMHSSPDKGISTIDAVSAALAIEAALEKSATIISMSWTLPVPAEGSDEKKLLDSVLERACKQKVLMFCSSSDLISDTAHYPSAFRRNSFFVIGAAHDDGSAYGHAGQNNDFIFPGVNVNTSSGRNLHLYLADKTSATEESTGSSIATALAAGLAAMITYCFKASALYTVMTRIQQGNEYMIRPELVKRADVERITEHDVLKAAFSRIGKVESGQFIQVWDRFGPATKFLEDESKSEEEKLGHIMNLCSNLIE
;
A
#
# COMPACT_ATOMS: atom_id res chain seq x y z
N MET A 1 -15.34 -51.66 42.28
CA MET A 1 -15.01 -53.00 41.74
C MET A 1 -15.29 -52.97 40.24
N VAL A 2 -14.37 -53.44 39.38
CA VAL A 2 -14.57 -53.79 37.94
C VAL A 2 -15.04 -52.64 37.02
N ALA A 3 -14.39 -52.26 35.91
CA ALA A 3 -13.08 -52.59 35.32
C ALA A 3 -12.61 -51.42 34.41
N PRO A 4 -11.31 -51.29 34.07
CA PRO A 4 -10.78 -50.18 33.27
C PRO A 4 -10.53 -50.55 31.79
N GLU A 5 -11.56 -50.53 30.95
CA GLU A 5 -11.42 -50.80 29.50
C GLU A 5 -11.84 -49.61 28.64
N HIS A 6 -11.00 -48.58 28.54
CA HIS A 6 -10.99 -47.69 27.36
C HIS A 6 -9.69 -46.89 27.14
N ARG A 7 -8.63 -47.14 27.93
CA ARG A 7 -7.29 -46.51 27.73
C ARG A 7 -6.39 -47.25 26.75
N THR A 8 -6.75 -48.47 26.34
CA THR A 8 -5.89 -49.42 25.60
C THR A 8 -5.98 -49.33 24.07
N LYS A 9 -6.92 -48.56 23.50
CA LYS A 9 -7.03 -48.38 22.03
C LYS A 9 -6.32 -47.14 21.46
N ILE A 10 -5.91 -46.20 22.31
CA ILE A 10 -5.13 -45.02 21.88
C ILE A 10 -3.62 -45.34 21.93
N GLN A 11 -3.16 -46.08 22.95
CA GLN A 11 -1.76 -46.53 23.01
C GLN A 11 -1.35 -47.48 21.86
N SER A 12 -2.27 -48.27 21.30
CA SER A 12 -1.95 -49.20 20.20
C SER A 12 -1.76 -48.51 18.84
N GLN A 13 -2.37 -47.35 18.60
CA GLN A 13 -2.11 -46.57 17.37
C GLN A 13 -0.88 -45.68 17.51
N GLU A 14 -0.61 -45.11 18.69
CA GLU A 14 0.63 -44.36 18.92
C GLU A 14 1.88 -45.26 18.86
N GLN A 15 1.81 -46.50 19.38
CA GLN A 15 2.92 -47.45 19.28
C GLN A 15 3.21 -47.92 17.84
N GLN A 16 2.20 -48.13 16.98
CA GLN A 16 2.44 -48.49 15.57
C GLN A 16 3.04 -47.34 14.74
N ILE A 17 2.79 -46.08 15.11
CA ILE A 17 3.42 -44.92 14.47
C ILE A 17 4.87 -44.77 14.96
N PHE A 18 5.14 -44.92 16.26
CA PHE A 18 6.49 -44.87 16.80
C PHE A 18 7.41 -45.97 16.25
N GLN A 19 6.88 -47.18 16.06
CA GLN A 19 7.67 -48.33 15.58
C GLN A 19 8.02 -48.26 14.08
N LYS A 20 7.28 -47.46 13.28
CA LYS A 20 7.66 -47.13 11.88
C LYS A 20 8.67 -45.98 11.77
N VAL A 21 8.75 -45.09 12.76
CA VAL A 21 9.75 -44.01 12.79
C VAL A 21 11.11 -44.53 13.28
N LEU A 22 11.13 -45.49 14.21
CA LEU A 22 12.35 -46.08 14.75
C LEU A 22 13.14 -46.98 13.77
N PHE A 23 12.54 -47.45 12.67
CA PHE A 23 13.25 -48.31 11.70
C PHE A 23 14.05 -47.52 10.64
N ASN A 24 13.83 -46.21 10.50
CA ASN A 24 14.50 -45.36 9.49
C ASN A 24 15.59 -44.42 10.07
N ILE A 25 15.93 -44.55 11.36
CA ILE A 25 16.95 -43.71 12.04
C ILE A 25 18.08 -44.57 12.65
N ALA A 26 18.09 -45.88 12.37
CA ALA A 26 19.07 -46.84 12.88
C ALA A 26 20.14 -47.25 11.83
N ALA A 27 20.57 -46.30 11.00
CA ALA A 27 21.74 -46.46 10.13
C ALA A 27 22.51 -45.13 10.05
N MET A 28 23.85 -45.21 10.07
CA MET A 28 24.82 -44.09 10.06
C MET A 28 24.93 -43.26 11.35
N SER A 29 25.80 -43.67 12.27
CA SER A 29 26.89 -42.84 12.84
C SER A 29 27.40 -43.44 14.15
N ASP A 30 28.47 -44.25 14.08
CA ASP A 30 29.48 -44.53 15.11
C ASP A 30 30.37 -45.66 14.53
N HIS A 31 31.69 -45.70 14.67
CA HIS A 31 32.66 -44.73 15.15
C HIS A 31 34.05 -45.23 14.68
N GLU A 32 34.97 -44.39 14.24
CA GLU A 32 36.39 -44.74 14.25
C GLU A 32 37.20 -43.66 14.96
N ASP A 33 38.09 -44.07 15.86
CA ASP A 33 39.53 -43.98 15.59
C ASP A 33 40.33 -44.90 16.55
N ARG A 34 41.42 -45.49 16.04
CA ARG A 34 42.62 -46.04 16.72
C ARG A 34 42.74 -47.51 17.19
N ASN A 35 43.38 -48.30 16.32
CA ASN A 35 44.83 -48.59 16.33
C ASN A 35 45.38 -49.96 16.85
N SER A 36 46.21 -50.58 16.00
CA SER A 36 47.38 -51.45 16.23
C SER A 36 47.23 -52.91 16.73
N GLY A 37 47.96 -53.82 16.06
CA GLY A 37 48.19 -55.23 16.44
C GLY A 37 47.92 -56.21 15.29
N ARG A 38 48.80 -56.36 14.28
CA ARG A 38 49.90 -57.35 14.16
C ARG A 38 49.52 -58.85 14.31
N GLU A 39 49.96 -59.60 13.30
CA GLU A 39 50.53 -60.97 13.32
C GLU A 39 49.65 -62.23 13.07
N PHE A 40 50.06 -63.00 12.05
CA PHE A 40 49.72 -64.38 11.62
C PHE A 40 48.25 -64.72 11.23
N GLY A 41 47.95 -65.47 10.16
CA GLY A 41 48.77 -66.04 9.07
C GLY A 41 48.11 -67.25 8.37
N GLY A 42 48.33 -67.44 7.05
CA GLY A 42 47.80 -68.54 6.21
C GLY A 42 46.47 -68.20 5.49
N HIS A 43 46.40 -68.18 4.14
CA HIS A 43 46.27 -69.33 3.20
C HIS A 43 44.93 -70.09 3.37
N GLU A 44 44.11 -70.36 2.33
CA GLU A 44 44.31 -70.34 0.86
C GLU A 44 43.07 -69.77 0.11
N ASP A 45 43.35 -69.05 -0.98
CA ASP A 45 42.75 -69.05 -2.32
C ASP A 45 41.24 -69.37 -2.53
N GLU A 46 40.51 -68.46 -3.18
CA GLU A 46 39.94 -68.67 -4.52
C GLU A 46 39.55 -67.33 -5.18
N ASP A 47 39.90 -67.14 -6.46
CA ASP A 47 39.73 -65.89 -7.22
C ASP A 47 38.28 -65.66 -7.71
N SER A 48 37.76 -64.42 -7.61
CA SER A 48 37.16 -63.71 -8.77
C SER A 48 36.88 -62.21 -8.51
N ASP A 49 37.05 -61.40 -9.57
CA ASP A 49 36.44 -60.08 -9.81
C ASP A 49 37.06 -58.82 -9.17
N GLU A 50 38.21 -58.39 -9.70
CA GLU A 50 38.65 -56.98 -9.74
C GLU A 50 38.44 -56.39 -11.16
N GLU A 51 37.35 -55.65 -11.43
CA GLU A 51 37.20 -54.87 -12.69
C GLU A 51 36.63 -53.43 -12.54
N GLU A 52 36.21 -52.96 -11.36
CA GLU A 52 35.62 -51.60 -11.20
C GLU A 52 36.62 -50.46 -10.88
N SER A 53 37.93 -50.73 -10.74
CA SER A 53 38.90 -49.70 -10.27
C SER A 53 39.53 -48.83 -11.39
N ASP A 54 39.57 -49.28 -12.64
CA ASP A 54 40.44 -48.65 -13.66
C ASP A 54 39.79 -47.50 -14.45
N GLU A 55 38.46 -47.40 -14.51
CA GLU A 55 37.77 -46.39 -15.33
C GLU A 55 37.83 -44.96 -14.74
N GLU A 56 37.85 -44.82 -13.41
CA GLU A 56 37.80 -43.50 -12.75
C GLU A 56 39.13 -42.71 -12.91
N ASP A 57 40.25 -43.44 -12.98
CA ASP A 57 41.60 -42.87 -13.14
C ASP A 57 41.89 -42.45 -14.61
N ASP A 58 41.40 -43.21 -15.60
CA ASP A 58 41.53 -42.84 -17.02
C ASP A 58 40.75 -41.56 -17.36
N LEU A 59 39.52 -41.41 -16.85
CA LEU A 59 38.72 -40.20 -17.07
C LEU A 59 39.37 -38.95 -16.45
N THR A 60 39.94 -39.09 -15.25
CA THR A 60 40.65 -38.02 -14.55
C THR A 60 41.90 -37.59 -15.35
N ARG A 61 42.63 -38.56 -15.91
CA ARG A 61 43.78 -38.34 -16.79
C ARG A 61 43.38 -37.65 -18.11
N LYS A 62 42.32 -38.10 -18.77
CA LYS A 62 41.76 -37.49 -19.99
C LYS A 62 41.32 -36.04 -19.74
N THR A 63 40.62 -35.77 -18.63
CA THR A 63 40.18 -34.42 -18.25
C THR A 63 41.34 -33.46 -18.01
N LYS A 64 42.43 -33.94 -17.41
CA LYS A 64 43.67 -33.18 -17.26
C LYS A 64 44.32 -32.87 -18.61
N LEU A 65 44.38 -33.84 -19.51
CA LEU A 65 44.97 -33.70 -20.84
C LEU A 65 44.18 -32.72 -21.72
N ALA A 66 42.84 -32.80 -21.70
CA ALA A 66 41.93 -31.83 -22.32
C ALA A 66 42.14 -30.41 -21.76
N THR A 67 42.32 -30.29 -20.43
CA THR A 67 42.62 -29.00 -19.77
C THR A 67 43.95 -28.42 -20.24
N GLU A 68 45.01 -29.23 -20.31
CA GLU A 68 46.34 -28.81 -20.75
C GLU A 68 46.38 -28.42 -22.23
N GLN A 69 45.65 -29.13 -23.10
CA GLN A 69 45.50 -28.73 -24.50
C GLN A 69 44.66 -27.46 -24.66
N MET A 70 43.55 -27.32 -23.94
CA MET A 70 42.73 -26.10 -23.96
C MET A 70 43.57 -24.86 -23.58
N MET A 71 44.42 -25.00 -22.55
CA MET A 71 45.36 -23.97 -22.10
C MET A 71 46.42 -23.59 -23.16
N ARG A 72 46.71 -24.45 -24.14
CA ARG A 72 47.64 -24.18 -25.25
C ARG A 72 46.93 -23.53 -26.44
N VAL A 73 45.78 -24.08 -26.85
CA VAL A 73 45.02 -23.65 -28.04
C VAL A 73 44.27 -22.34 -27.79
N PHE A 74 43.57 -22.22 -26.66
CA PHE A 74 42.66 -21.10 -26.38
C PHE A 74 43.30 -19.95 -25.58
N ASN A 75 44.61 -19.97 -25.36
CA ASN A 75 45.36 -18.84 -24.78
C ASN A 75 45.79 -17.84 -25.88
N GLY A 76 44.88 -17.55 -26.80
CA GLY A 76 45.09 -16.82 -28.04
C GLY A 76 43.78 -16.64 -28.82
N LYS A 77 43.85 -16.19 -30.07
CA LYS A 77 42.69 -16.22 -30.98
C LYS A 77 42.67 -17.58 -31.69
N ALA A 78 41.95 -18.55 -31.14
CA ALA A 78 41.66 -19.81 -31.82
C ALA A 78 40.84 -19.54 -33.11
N THR A 79 41.16 -20.27 -34.18
CA THR A 79 40.37 -20.33 -35.42
C THR A 79 39.17 -21.26 -35.26
N GLU A 80 38.23 -21.28 -36.22
CA GLU A 80 37.11 -22.24 -36.17
C GLU A 80 37.59 -23.69 -36.32
N GLU A 81 38.65 -23.93 -37.12
CA GLU A 81 39.30 -25.24 -37.28
C GLU A 81 39.94 -25.73 -35.97
N ASP A 82 40.59 -24.85 -35.20
CA ASP A 82 41.12 -25.18 -33.87
C ASP A 82 40.02 -25.62 -32.88
N VAL A 83 38.81 -25.06 -33.00
CA VAL A 83 37.66 -25.43 -32.16
C VAL A 83 37.13 -26.81 -32.55
N GLU A 84 37.03 -27.10 -33.85
CA GLU A 84 36.50 -28.37 -34.33
C GLU A 84 37.46 -29.53 -34.07
N ASN A 85 38.76 -29.33 -34.28
CA ASN A 85 39.79 -30.31 -33.92
C ASN A 85 39.78 -30.60 -32.42
N PHE A 86 39.78 -29.56 -31.57
CA PHE A 86 39.69 -29.75 -30.11
C PHE A 86 38.39 -30.42 -29.66
N PHE A 87 37.26 -30.13 -30.31
CA PHE A 87 35.98 -30.76 -29.99
C PHE A 87 35.95 -32.23 -30.40
N HIS A 88 36.57 -32.58 -31.53
CA HIS A 88 36.69 -33.97 -32.00
C HIS A 88 37.62 -34.79 -31.08
N ASP A 89 38.81 -34.26 -30.77
CA ASP A 89 39.84 -34.93 -29.96
C ASP A 89 39.38 -35.21 -28.52
N HIS A 90 38.53 -34.35 -27.94
CA HIS A 90 38.12 -34.43 -26.53
C HIS A 90 36.62 -34.68 -26.34
N GLN A 91 35.89 -35.08 -27.38
CA GLN A 91 34.43 -35.22 -27.36
C GLN A 91 33.91 -35.99 -26.13
N GLN A 92 34.55 -37.12 -25.79
CA GLN A 92 34.20 -37.97 -24.65
C GLN A 92 34.18 -37.21 -23.31
N VAL A 93 35.13 -36.30 -23.07
CA VAL A 93 35.23 -35.48 -21.84
C VAL A 93 34.29 -34.27 -21.90
N LEU A 94 34.07 -33.72 -23.09
CA LEU A 94 33.27 -32.49 -23.27
C LEU A 94 31.76 -32.74 -23.13
N THR A 95 31.27 -33.94 -23.48
CA THR A 95 29.84 -34.28 -23.46
C THR A 95 29.39 -35.12 -22.25
N GLN A 96 30.30 -35.45 -21.32
CA GLN A 96 30.00 -36.37 -20.23
C GLN A 96 29.14 -35.72 -19.14
N GLU A 97 28.06 -36.42 -18.75
CA GLU A 97 27.28 -36.09 -17.56
C GLU A 97 28.10 -36.38 -16.30
N ALA A 98 27.89 -35.57 -15.25
CA ALA A 98 28.87 -35.40 -14.17
C ALA A 98 29.21 -36.70 -13.39
N GLY A 99 30.47 -37.13 -13.46
CA GLY A 99 31.16 -37.70 -12.29
C GLY A 99 31.35 -36.61 -11.22
N GLY A 100 31.62 -36.99 -9.96
CA GLY A 100 31.49 -36.10 -8.78
C GLY A 100 32.06 -34.68 -8.97
N HIS A 101 33.27 -34.59 -9.51
CA HIS A 101 33.99 -33.33 -9.76
C HIS A 101 33.29 -32.31 -10.71
N GLY A 102 32.18 -32.69 -11.34
CA GLY A 102 31.34 -31.82 -12.17
C GLY A 102 31.81 -31.72 -13.62
N THR A 103 30.93 -31.20 -14.48
CA THR A 103 31.17 -31.12 -15.94
C THR A 103 32.33 -30.20 -16.33
N PHE A 104 32.89 -30.40 -17.53
CA PHE A 104 34.00 -29.58 -18.06
C PHE A 104 33.70 -28.06 -18.07
N LEU A 105 32.42 -27.66 -18.15
CA LEU A 105 32.00 -26.27 -17.94
C LEU A 105 32.43 -25.69 -16.59
N HIS A 106 32.26 -26.44 -15.49
CA HIS A 106 32.69 -26.03 -14.16
C HIS A 106 34.21 -25.81 -14.13
N LYS A 107 34.97 -26.68 -14.81
CA LYS A 107 36.43 -26.55 -14.93
C LYS A 107 36.84 -25.31 -15.75
N ILE A 108 36.18 -25.03 -16.88
CA ILE A 108 36.39 -23.80 -17.66
C ILE A 108 36.14 -22.56 -16.81
N ILE A 109 35.04 -22.53 -16.04
CA ILE A 109 34.68 -21.42 -15.16
C ILE A 109 35.75 -21.18 -14.10
N GLN A 110 36.27 -22.25 -13.48
CA GLN A 110 37.34 -22.19 -12.50
C GLN A 110 38.65 -21.64 -13.12
N LEU A 111 39.06 -22.14 -14.29
CA LEU A 111 40.27 -21.69 -14.99
C LEU A 111 40.21 -20.20 -15.40
N VAL A 112 39.04 -19.70 -15.78
CA VAL A 112 38.83 -18.28 -16.08
C VAL A 112 38.83 -17.43 -14.79
N TYR A 113 38.36 -17.97 -13.67
CA TYR A 113 38.45 -17.30 -12.36
C TYR A 113 39.90 -17.18 -11.87
N ASP A 114 40.68 -18.26 -12.02
CA ASP A 114 42.11 -18.33 -11.67
C ASP A 114 43.01 -17.57 -12.66
N LYS A 115 42.44 -16.93 -13.67
CA LYS A 115 43.10 -16.16 -14.75
C LYS A 115 44.01 -16.98 -15.65
N ALA A 116 43.84 -18.30 -15.69
CA ALA A 116 44.59 -19.19 -16.55
C ALA A 116 44.27 -18.93 -18.04
N ILE A 117 43.01 -18.63 -18.36
CA ILE A 117 42.55 -18.20 -19.71
C ILE A 117 41.62 -16.99 -19.58
N LYS A 118 41.55 -16.14 -20.61
CA LYS A 118 40.58 -15.04 -20.68
C LYS A 118 39.22 -15.52 -21.19
N ALA A 119 38.14 -15.04 -20.58
CA ALA A 119 36.77 -15.35 -21.01
C ALA A 119 36.49 -15.08 -22.51
N SER A 120 37.14 -14.09 -23.13
CA SER A 120 37.00 -13.78 -24.56
C SER A 120 37.51 -14.88 -25.47
N ASP A 121 38.54 -15.59 -25.02
CA ASP A 121 39.37 -16.45 -25.84
C ASP A 121 38.75 -17.87 -25.87
N VAL A 122 38.03 -18.25 -24.79
CA VAL A 122 37.20 -19.48 -24.70
C VAL A 122 35.77 -19.33 -25.27
N LYS A 123 35.39 -18.13 -25.74
CA LYS A 123 34.05 -17.88 -26.30
C LYS A 123 33.66 -18.85 -27.45
N PRO A 124 34.55 -19.16 -28.42
CA PRO A 124 34.20 -20.08 -29.52
C PRO A 124 33.92 -21.51 -29.02
N LEU A 125 34.72 -21.98 -28.05
CA LEU A 125 34.56 -23.30 -27.45
C LEU A 125 33.23 -23.41 -26.68
N ILE A 126 32.89 -22.41 -25.85
CA ILE A 126 31.58 -22.37 -25.16
C ILE A 126 30.43 -22.34 -26.17
N LYS A 127 30.58 -21.65 -27.32
CA LYS A 127 29.56 -21.64 -28.36
C LYS A 127 29.30 -23.05 -28.92
N LYS A 128 30.35 -23.71 -29.43
CA LYS A 128 30.24 -25.07 -30.00
C LYS A 128 29.73 -26.08 -28.97
N LEU A 129 30.21 -26.00 -27.73
CA LEU A 129 29.85 -26.93 -26.66
C LEU A 129 28.38 -26.77 -26.23
N MET A 130 27.84 -25.54 -26.19
CA MET A 130 26.41 -25.31 -25.95
C MET A 130 25.52 -25.64 -27.16
N GLU A 131 26.05 -25.54 -28.39
CA GLU A 131 25.36 -26.01 -29.61
C GLU A 131 25.28 -27.53 -29.69
N SER A 132 26.31 -28.25 -29.21
CA SER A 132 26.39 -29.72 -29.28
C SER A 132 25.84 -30.45 -28.05
N SER A 133 25.83 -29.84 -26.86
CA SER A 133 25.34 -30.47 -25.62
C SER A 133 24.71 -29.44 -24.65
N PRO A 134 23.47 -29.00 -24.92
CA PRO A 134 22.77 -28.01 -24.08
C PRO A 134 22.58 -28.45 -22.62
N ASP A 135 22.34 -29.74 -22.38
CA ASP A 135 21.95 -30.27 -21.05
C ASP A 135 23.03 -30.15 -19.97
N LEU A 136 24.29 -29.95 -20.36
CA LEU A 136 25.40 -29.69 -19.45
C LEU A 136 25.17 -28.46 -18.55
N ILE A 137 24.33 -27.51 -18.96
CA ILE A 137 23.95 -26.35 -18.13
C ILE A 137 23.05 -26.73 -16.94
N ARG A 138 22.34 -27.87 -17.02
CA ARG A 138 21.44 -28.40 -15.98
C ARG A 138 22.20 -29.15 -14.88
N THR A 139 23.29 -29.83 -15.26
CA THR A 139 24.12 -30.68 -14.39
C THR A 139 24.66 -29.94 -13.17
N LYS A 140 24.83 -30.64 -12.04
CA LYS A 140 25.39 -30.10 -10.81
C LYS A 140 26.73 -30.74 -10.46
N ASN A 141 27.62 -29.99 -9.81
CA ASN A 141 28.84 -30.51 -9.18
C ASN A 141 28.58 -31.00 -7.74
N ASP A 142 29.61 -31.53 -7.07
CA ASP A 142 29.61 -31.90 -5.64
C ASP A 142 28.98 -30.84 -4.71
N ASP A 143 29.21 -29.54 -4.94
CA ASP A 143 28.61 -28.44 -4.14
C ASP A 143 27.08 -28.27 -4.38
N LYS A 144 26.45 -29.13 -5.18
CA LYS A 144 25.08 -29.01 -5.70
C LYS A 144 24.85 -27.71 -6.50
N ARG A 145 25.88 -27.19 -7.17
CA ARG A 145 25.84 -25.98 -8.02
C ARG A 145 25.87 -26.38 -9.48
N ASN A 146 25.10 -25.71 -10.32
CA ASN A 146 25.23 -25.82 -11.78
C ASN A 146 26.23 -24.78 -12.35
N PRO A 147 26.67 -24.88 -13.62
CA PRO A 147 27.67 -23.98 -14.19
C PRO A 147 27.27 -22.51 -14.11
N LEU A 148 25.98 -22.22 -14.30
CA LEU A 148 25.43 -20.88 -14.26
C LEU A 148 25.57 -20.27 -12.85
N TYR A 149 25.16 -21.02 -11.83
CA TYR A 149 25.32 -20.62 -10.43
C TYR A 149 26.79 -20.44 -10.04
N HIS A 150 27.66 -21.37 -10.44
CA HIS A 150 29.09 -21.32 -10.11
C HIS A 150 29.77 -20.08 -10.75
N ALA A 151 29.47 -19.79 -12.02
CA ALA A 151 29.97 -18.59 -12.69
C ALA A 151 29.49 -17.28 -12.03
N ILE A 152 28.22 -17.23 -11.59
CA ILE A 152 27.64 -16.08 -10.87
C ILE A 152 28.29 -15.93 -9.48
N HIS A 153 28.47 -17.03 -8.74
CA HIS A 153 29.05 -17.05 -7.40
C HIS A 153 30.46 -16.42 -7.36
N LEU A 154 31.28 -16.77 -8.34
CA LEU A 154 32.68 -16.31 -8.46
C LEU A 154 32.80 -14.84 -8.89
N LYS A 155 31.78 -14.28 -9.58
CA LYS A 155 31.61 -12.89 -10.05
C LYS A 155 32.71 -12.28 -10.94
N LYS A 156 33.99 -12.40 -10.60
CA LYS A 156 35.10 -11.53 -11.04
C LYS A 156 35.27 -11.44 -12.57
N TYR A 157 35.74 -12.53 -13.18
CA TYR A 157 36.02 -12.62 -14.63
C TYR A 157 35.02 -13.53 -15.35
N THR A 158 34.25 -14.30 -14.57
CA THR A 158 33.29 -15.33 -14.99
C THR A 158 31.96 -14.78 -15.47
N TRP A 159 31.58 -13.53 -15.13
CA TRP A 159 30.30 -12.94 -15.54
C TRP A 159 30.12 -12.86 -17.07
N LYS A 160 31.21 -12.80 -17.84
CA LYS A 160 31.16 -12.86 -19.32
C LYS A 160 30.74 -14.23 -19.83
N LEU A 161 31.14 -15.29 -19.13
CA LEU A 161 30.81 -16.67 -19.48
C LEU A 161 29.30 -16.91 -19.36
N VAL A 162 28.64 -16.27 -18.39
CA VAL A 162 27.17 -16.29 -18.23
C VAL A 162 26.48 -15.77 -19.50
N ASP A 163 26.92 -14.62 -20.04
CA ASP A 163 26.37 -14.07 -21.28
C ASP A 163 26.64 -14.95 -22.50
N TYR A 164 27.79 -15.64 -22.55
CA TYR A 164 28.11 -16.57 -23.64
C TYR A 164 27.30 -17.86 -23.55
N MET A 165 27.17 -18.48 -22.36
CA MET A 165 26.31 -19.65 -22.14
C MET A 165 24.86 -19.35 -22.56
N LEU A 166 24.29 -18.22 -22.12
CA LEU A 166 22.91 -17.84 -22.43
C LEU A 166 22.68 -17.53 -23.92
N LYS A 167 23.65 -16.91 -24.61
CA LYS A 167 23.51 -16.56 -26.04
C LYS A 167 23.85 -17.70 -27.00
N SER A 168 24.48 -18.77 -26.52
CA SER A 168 24.92 -19.89 -27.34
C SER A 168 24.15 -21.19 -27.11
N CYS A 169 23.32 -21.28 -26.08
CA CYS A 169 22.45 -22.42 -25.87
C CYS A 169 21.20 -22.32 -26.79
N PRO A 170 21.01 -23.28 -27.73
CA PRO A 170 19.87 -23.25 -28.66
C PRO A 170 18.56 -23.73 -28.02
N ASP A 171 18.61 -24.44 -26.89
CA ASP A 171 17.44 -24.88 -26.13
C ASP A 171 17.11 -23.89 -25.00
N PRO A 172 15.96 -23.18 -25.05
CA PRO A 172 15.50 -22.34 -23.94
C PRO A 172 15.06 -23.14 -22.70
N ILE A 173 14.68 -24.41 -22.86
CA ILE A 173 14.18 -25.27 -21.78
C ILE A 173 15.34 -25.64 -20.85
N ALA A 174 16.51 -26.03 -21.38
CA ALA A 174 17.71 -26.28 -20.57
C ALA A 174 18.13 -25.06 -19.73
N ILE A 175 18.02 -23.85 -20.27
CA ILE A 175 18.28 -22.61 -19.52
C ILE A 175 17.25 -22.43 -18.41
N ALA A 176 15.97 -22.64 -18.69
CA ALA A 176 14.91 -22.54 -17.71
C ALA A 176 15.08 -23.54 -16.56
N ASP A 177 15.34 -24.81 -16.87
CA ASP A 177 15.56 -25.88 -15.88
C ASP A 177 16.79 -25.59 -14.99
N ALA A 178 17.87 -25.05 -15.57
CA ALA A 178 19.05 -24.61 -14.82
C ALA A 178 18.81 -23.36 -13.95
N LEU A 179 17.81 -22.54 -14.28
CA LEU A 179 17.35 -21.42 -13.44
C LEU A 179 16.34 -21.87 -12.36
N GLU A 180 15.59 -22.95 -12.62
CA GLU A 180 14.67 -23.58 -11.67
C GLU A 180 15.37 -24.43 -10.60
N ALA A 181 16.57 -24.96 -10.88
CA ALA A 181 17.30 -25.78 -9.93
C ALA A 181 17.83 -24.98 -8.72
N PRO A 182 17.36 -25.21 -7.47
CA PRO A 182 17.98 -24.60 -6.30
C PRO A 182 19.40 -25.12 -6.12
N CYS A 183 20.34 -24.24 -5.77
CA CYS A 183 21.76 -24.54 -5.68
C CYS A 183 22.33 -24.15 -4.30
N GLY A 184 23.04 -25.09 -3.66
CA GLY A 184 23.62 -24.96 -2.32
C GLY A 184 22.86 -25.71 -1.21
N GLU A 185 23.44 -25.72 0.00
CA GLU A 185 22.92 -26.44 1.17
C GLU A 185 21.77 -25.73 1.88
N ASP A 186 20.90 -26.53 2.54
CA ASP A 186 19.50 -26.22 2.90
C ASP A 186 19.26 -24.95 3.73
N ARG A 187 20.29 -24.43 4.44
CA ARG A 187 20.16 -23.23 5.29
C ARG A 187 20.62 -21.94 4.62
N SER A 188 21.30 -22.02 3.47
CA SER A 188 21.79 -20.86 2.72
C SER A 188 21.50 -20.91 1.22
N ALA A 189 20.68 -21.87 0.77
CA ALA A 189 20.28 -22.01 -0.63
C ALA A 189 19.76 -20.68 -1.20
N LYS A 190 20.40 -20.26 -2.30
CA LYS A 190 20.03 -19.10 -3.11
C LYS A 190 19.77 -19.60 -4.52
N THR A 191 18.86 -18.95 -5.23
CA THR A 191 18.64 -19.23 -6.65
C THR A 191 19.72 -18.53 -7.49
N CYS A 192 19.95 -18.99 -8.72
CA CYS A 192 20.84 -18.32 -9.67
C CYS A 192 20.50 -16.82 -9.82
N LEU A 193 19.20 -16.51 -9.88
CA LEU A 193 18.69 -15.14 -10.02
C LEU A 193 18.91 -14.29 -8.75
N THR A 194 18.52 -14.78 -7.55
CA THR A 194 18.72 -14.02 -6.30
C THR A 194 20.21 -13.75 -6.03
N LEU A 195 21.07 -14.73 -6.30
CA LEU A 195 22.52 -14.56 -6.22
C LEU A 195 23.05 -13.53 -7.23
N ALA A 196 22.50 -13.47 -8.45
CA ALA A 196 22.92 -12.51 -9.46
C ALA A 196 22.65 -11.04 -9.05
N PHE A 197 21.51 -10.77 -8.41
CA PHE A 197 21.18 -9.44 -7.87
C PHE A 197 22.02 -9.10 -6.64
N GLU A 198 22.17 -10.02 -5.69
CA GLU A 198 22.99 -9.80 -4.47
C GLU A 198 24.46 -9.56 -4.81
N LYS A 199 25.02 -10.36 -5.74
CA LYS A 199 26.39 -10.17 -6.20
C LYS A 199 26.54 -8.92 -7.05
N GLY A 200 25.48 -8.27 -7.53
CA GLY A 200 25.56 -7.09 -8.39
C GLY A 200 26.34 -7.38 -9.68
N LEU A 201 25.81 -8.30 -10.49
CA LEU A 201 26.27 -8.53 -11.86
C LEU A 201 25.92 -7.33 -12.76
N ARG A 202 26.50 -7.28 -13.97
CA ARG A 202 26.14 -6.25 -14.95
C ARG A 202 24.68 -6.37 -15.33
N GLU A 203 24.00 -5.21 -15.42
CA GLU A 203 22.58 -5.09 -15.73
C GLU A 203 22.18 -5.81 -17.03
N GLU A 204 23.01 -5.75 -18.08
CA GLU A 204 22.81 -6.49 -19.33
C GLU A 204 22.69 -8.02 -19.13
N VAL A 205 23.54 -8.59 -18.27
CA VAL A 205 23.54 -10.03 -17.99
C VAL A 205 22.35 -10.41 -17.13
N VAL A 206 21.99 -9.57 -16.16
CA VAL A 206 20.80 -9.76 -15.33
C VAL A 206 19.53 -9.67 -16.18
N LYS A 207 19.45 -8.73 -17.12
CA LYS A 207 18.35 -8.62 -18.08
C LYS A 207 18.26 -9.89 -18.93
N ASN A 208 19.37 -10.40 -19.45
CA ASN A 208 19.39 -11.66 -20.23
C ASN A 208 18.97 -12.87 -19.40
N LEU A 209 19.39 -12.98 -18.13
CA LEU A 209 18.95 -14.02 -17.20
C LEU A 209 17.43 -13.97 -16.95
N VAL A 210 16.87 -12.78 -16.68
CA VAL A 210 15.43 -12.61 -16.45
C VAL A 210 14.61 -12.87 -17.72
N SER A 211 15.11 -12.50 -18.90
CA SER A 211 14.45 -12.81 -20.19
C SER A 211 14.23 -14.31 -20.39
N HIS A 212 15.23 -15.15 -20.09
CA HIS A 212 15.15 -16.61 -20.25
C HIS A 212 14.52 -17.34 -19.06
N ALA A 213 14.33 -16.67 -17.91
CA ALA A 213 13.71 -17.28 -16.73
C ALA A 213 12.23 -17.67 -16.98
N SER A 214 11.88 -18.91 -16.62
CA SER A 214 10.49 -19.39 -16.53
C SER A 214 9.74 -18.74 -15.37
N TYR A 215 8.41 -18.88 -15.32
CA TYR A 215 7.61 -18.39 -14.18
C TYR A 215 8.06 -19.03 -12.87
N LYS A 216 8.25 -20.36 -12.85
CA LYS A 216 8.74 -21.09 -11.67
C LYS A 216 10.07 -20.54 -11.16
N ALA A 217 11.03 -20.28 -12.04
CA ALA A 217 12.32 -19.69 -11.65
C ALA A 217 12.20 -18.31 -10.99
N LEU A 218 11.17 -17.53 -11.34
CA LEU A 218 10.86 -16.23 -10.72
C LEU A 218 10.10 -16.37 -9.38
N GLU A 219 9.35 -17.46 -9.19
CA GLU A 219 8.61 -17.78 -7.96
C GLU A 219 9.49 -18.35 -6.84
N LEU A 220 10.61 -18.97 -7.19
CA LEU A 220 11.53 -19.58 -6.22
C LEU A 220 12.03 -18.58 -5.17
N ARG A 221 11.98 -19.00 -3.92
CA ARG A 221 12.39 -18.22 -2.75
C ARG A 221 13.73 -18.73 -2.22
N ASP A 222 14.58 -17.83 -1.77
CA ASP A 222 15.81 -18.19 -1.04
C ASP A 222 15.52 -18.63 0.41
N GLY A 223 16.55 -19.05 1.14
CA GLY A 223 16.46 -19.38 2.59
C GLY A 223 16.03 -18.22 3.52
N SER A 224 15.84 -17.00 2.99
CA SER A 224 15.24 -15.86 3.70
C SER A 224 13.76 -15.61 3.33
N GLY A 225 13.21 -16.39 2.40
CA GLY A 225 11.84 -16.27 1.88
C GLY A 225 11.69 -15.22 0.77
N ARG A 226 12.78 -14.65 0.25
CA ARG A 226 12.74 -13.60 -0.78
C ARG A 226 12.82 -14.19 -2.19
N THR A 227 12.02 -13.64 -3.10
CA THR A 227 12.06 -13.94 -4.55
C THR A 227 13.09 -13.05 -5.26
N PRO A 228 13.53 -13.38 -6.49
CA PRO A 228 14.39 -12.52 -7.31
C PRO A 228 13.90 -11.07 -7.42
N PHE A 229 12.58 -10.85 -7.53
CA PHE A 229 12.04 -9.49 -7.68
C PHE A 229 12.26 -8.62 -6.42
N HIS A 230 12.24 -9.22 -5.22
CA HIS A 230 12.57 -8.48 -3.99
C HIS A 230 14.00 -7.92 -4.00
N TYR A 231 14.94 -8.61 -4.66
CA TYR A 231 16.31 -8.13 -4.83
C TYR A 231 16.45 -7.13 -5.99
N ALA A 232 15.68 -7.29 -7.07
CA ALA A 232 15.73 -6.38 -8.22
C ALA A 232 15.25 -4.95 -7.89
N VAL A 233 14.47 -4.77 -6.81
CA VAL A 233 13.91 -3.47 -6.40
C VAL A 233 14.66 -2.80 -5.24
N GLN A 234 15.87 -3.23 -4.88
CA GLN A 234 16.63 -2.58 -3.80
C GLN A 234 17.03 -1.14 -4.20
N TYR A 235 16.86 -0.18 -3.29
CA TYR A 235 17.08 1.25 -3.58
C TYR A 235 18.51 1.60 -4.02
N ASP A 236 19.52 0.97 -3.42
CA ASP A 236 20.94 1.15 -3.72
C ASP A 236 21.33 0.72 -5.15
N GLN A 237 20.49 -0.09 -5.80
CA GLN A 237 20.72 -0.62 -7.15
C GLN A 237 19.91 0.10 -8.25
N CYS A 238 19.27 1.24 -7.95
CA CYS A 238 18.35 1.93 -8.86
C CYS A 238 19.03 2.72 -10.01
N SER A 239 19.75 2.02 -10.89
CA SER A 239 20.22 2.57 -12.17
C SER A 239 19.11 2.65 -13.22
N ASP A 240 19.35 3.34 -14.34
CA ASP A 240 18.39 3.44 -15.43
C ASP A 240 18.14 2.06 -16.09
N GLU A 241 19.18 1.22 -16.19
CA GLU A 241 19.08 -0.15 -16.69
C GLU A 241 18.34 -1.07 -15.71
N ARG A 242 18.47 -0.86 -14.39
CA ARG A 242 17.68 -1.61 -13.39
C ARG A 242 16.19 -1.31 -13.51
N VAL A 243 15.82 -0.08 -13.86
CA VAL A 243 14.41 0.27 -14.15
C VAL A 243 13.88 -0.55 -15.34
N ASP A 244 14.69 -0.81 -16.36
CA ASP A 244 14.32 -1.69 -17.47
C ASP A 244 14.21 -3.17 -17.08
N VAL A 245 15.06 -3.66 -16.17
CA VAL A 245 14.90 -5.00 -15.58
C VAL A 245 13.57 -5.09 -14.83
N VAL A 246 13.21 -4.06 -14.04
CA VAL A 246 11.91 -4.00 -13.34
C VAL A 246 10.73 -4.01 -14.33
N LYS A 247 10.80 -3.28 -15.46
CA LYS A 247 9.76 -3.35 -16.51
C LYS A 247 9.59 -4.77 -17.04
N LEU A 248 10.69 -5.48 -17.33
CA LEU A 248 10.66 -6.84 -17.86
C LEU A 248 9.98 -7.84 -16.89
N PHE A 249 10.18 -7.70 -15.57
CA PHE A 249 9.42 -8.47 -14.59
C PHE A 249 7.91 -8.17 -14.67
N LEU A 250 7.51 -6.91 -14.80
CA LEU A 250 6.09 -6.50 -14.87
C LEU A 250 5.43 -6.90 -16.20
N GLU A 251 6.18 -6.97 -17.29
CA GLU A 251 5.73 -7.54 -18.57
C GLU A 251 5.44 -9.04 -18.43
N LYS A 252 6.38 -9.82 -17.87
CA LYS A 252 6.16 -11.26 -17.59
C LYS A 252 4.97 -11.51 -16.67
N ASP A 253 4.79 -10.69 -15.63
CA ASP A 253 3.61 -10.77 -14.77
C ASP A 253 2.32 -10.46 -15.53
N SER A 254 2.32 -9.41 -16.37
CA SER A 254 1.17 -9.04 -17.20
C SER A 254 0.70 -10.21 -18.08
N ASP A 255 1.62 -10.98 -18.64
CA ASP A 255 1.31 -12.10 -19.51
C ASP A 255 0.80 -13.33 -18.73
N LEU A 256 1.34 -13.62 -17.55
CA LEU A 256 0.77 -14.62 -16.64
C LEU A 256 -0.68 -14.26 -16.23
N VAL A 257 -0.93 -12.99 -15.93
CA VAL A 257 -2.29 -12.50 -15.59
C VAL A 257 -3.25 -12.66 -16.76
N LYS A 258 -2.81 -12.42 -18.01
CA LYS A 258 -3.63 -12.67 -19.21
C LYS A 258 -3.92 -14.16 -19.38
N GLN A 259 -2.92 -15.03 -19.22
CA GLN A 259 -3.08 -16.49 -19.31
C GLN A 259 -4.05 -17.02 -18.24
N HIS A 260 -3.93 -16.56 -17.00
CA HIS A 260 -4.83 -16.96 -15.92
C HIS A 260 -6.27 -16.49 -16.19
N LYS A 261 -6.47 -15.28 -16.71
CA LYS A 261 -7.80 -14.78 -17.12
C LYS A 261 -8.39 -15.57 -18.30
N ALA A 262 -7.55 -16.01 -19.25
CA ALA A 262 -7.98 -16.84 -20.38
C ALA A 262 -8.30 -18.29 -19.98
N SER A 263 -7.64 -18.83 -18.97
CA SER A 263 -7.86 -20.21 -18.49
C SER A 263 -9.22 -20.44 -17.81
N GLY A 264 -9.93 -19.37 -17.44
CA GLY A 264 -11.23 -19.46 -16.76
C GLY A 264 -11.20 -20.13 -15.37
N THR A 265 -10.02 -20.39 -14.81
CA THR A 265 -9.88 -21.09 -13.53
C THR A 265 -10.37 -20.23 -12.37
N SER A 266 -11.14 -20.83 -11.46
CA SER A 266 -11.66 -20.21 -10.23
C SER A 266 -10.62 -20.04 -9.12
N LYS A 267 -9.33 -20.28 -9.42
CA LYS A 267 -8.23 -20.13 -8.46
C LYS A 267 -7.94 -18.64 -8.21
N PRO A 268 -7.50 -18.26 -7.00
CA PRO A 268 -6.98 -16.93 -6.75
C PRO A 268 -5.81 -16.62 -7.69
N LEU A 269 -5.80 -15.42 -8.26
CA LEU A 269 -4.70 -14.93 -9.09
C LEU A 269 -3.47 -14.66 -8.21
N GLU A 270 -2.56 -15.63 -8.16
CA GLU A 270 -1.26 -15.51 -7.48
C GLU A 270 -0.11 -15.76 -8.48
N THR A 271 1.01 -15.06 -8.28
CA THR A 271 2.20 -15.07 -9.13
C THR A 271 3.46 -14.79 -8.30
N PHE A 272 4.65 -14.79 -8.93
CA PHE A 272 5.90 -14.36 -8.30
C PHE A 272 5.91 -12.94 -7.71
N LEU A 273 5.04 -12.03 -8.17
CA LEU A 273 4.95 -10.65 -7.68
C LEU A 273 4.11 -10.53 -6.39
N ASP A 274 3.27 -11.52 -6.10
CA ASP A 274 2.32 -11.51 -4.99
C ASP A 274 2.90 -12.05 -3.68
N PHE A 275 4.05 -12.72 -3.75
CA PHE A 275 4.72 -13.23 -2.56
C PHE A 275 5.17 -12.10 -1.63
N LYS A 276 4.91 -12.29 -0.34
CA LYS A 276 5.45 -11.49 0.75
C LYS A 276 6.48 -12.33 1.51
N TYR A 277 7.53 -11.69 2.00
CA TYR A 277 8.50 -12.33 2.89
C TYR A 277 8.41 -11.71 4.30
N LYS A 278 8.59 -12.54 5.34
CA LYS A 278 8.59 -12.10 6.74
C LYS A 278 10.02 -11.93 7.22
N ARG A 279 10.42 -10.70 7.51
CA ARG A 279 11.78 -10.37 7.94
C ARG A 279 11.99 -10.78 9.40
N ARG A 280 13.13 -11.42 9.71
CA ARG A 280 13.38 -12.04 11.03
C ARG A 280 13.51 -11.03 12.17
N GLU A 281 14.09 -9.86 11.90
CA GLU A 281 14.38 -8.82 12.90
C GLU A 281 13.12 -8.10 13.42
N ASP A 282 12.24 -7.67 12.51
CA ASP A 282 11.05 -6.86 12.82
C ASP A 282 9.74 -7.65 12.78
N LYS A 283 9.81 -8.95 12.45
CA LYS A 283 8.68 -9.88 12.24
C LYS A 283 7.61 -9.35 11.27
N THR A 284 7.96 -8.35 10.45
CA THR A 284 7.05 -7.65 9.54
C THR A 284 7.09 -8.31 8.16
N GLU A 285 5.93 -8.35 7.49
CA GLU A 285 5.81 -8.86 6.13
C GLU A 285 5.91 -7.74 5.10
N TYR A 286 6.81 -7.90 4.14
CA TYR A 286 7.04 -6.94 3.06
C TYR A 286 6.66 -7.57 1.72
N SER A 287 5.91 -6.81 0.91
CA SER A 287 5.74 -7.03 -0.54
C SER A 287 6.96 -6.48 -1.30
N VAL A 288 7.04 -6.73 -2.61
CA VAL A 288 8.05 -6.11 -3.50
C VAL A 288 8.02 -4.57 -3.39
N TYR A 289 6.83 -3.96 -3.36
CA TYR A 289 6.69 -2.50 -3.17
C TYR A 289 7.07 -2.03 -1.76
N GLY A 290 6.69 -2.78 -0.73
CA GLY A 290 7.08 -2.51 0.66
C GLY A 290 8.58 -2.59 0.88
N GLU A 291 9.24 -3.55 0.23
CA GLU A 291 10.69 -3.75 0.27
C GLU A 291 11.46 -2.59 -0.39
N HIS A 292 10.99 -2.08 -1.53
CA HIS A 292 11.56 -0.87 -2.13
C HIS A 292 11.43 0.35 -1.20
N LYS A 293 10.25 0.56 -0.60
CA LYS A 293 10.06 1.64 0.40
C LYS A 293 10.97 1.47 1.63
N ARG A 294 11.12 0.25 2.13
CA ARG A 294 11.98 -0.09 3.29
C ARG A 294 13.44 0.23 3.01
N THR A 295 13.95 -0.24 1.87
CA THR A 295 15.36 -0.05 1.47
C THR A 295 15.67 1.41 1.16
N ALA A 296 14.74 2.14 0.53
CA ALA A 296 14.82 3.58 0.37
C ALA A 296 14.94 4.29 1.72
N LYS A 297 14.04 4.00 2.68
CA LYS A 297 14.07 4.62 4.01
C LYS A 297 15.39 4.32 4.75
N ALA A 298 15.84 3.06 4.73
CA ALA A 298 17.10 2.66 5.36
C ALA A 298 18.31 3.41 4.75
N HIS A 299 18.36 3.55 3.42
CA HIS A 299 19.42 4.31 2.75
C HIS A 299 19.43 5.79 3.16
N HIS A 300 18.26 6.45 3.24
CA HIS A 300 18.18 7.84 3.69
C HIS A 300 18.66 7.99 5.15
N GLN A 301 18.22 7.10 6.04
CA GLN A 301 18.66 7.10 7.45
C GLN A 301 20.18 6.87 7.58
N HIS A 302 20.76 5.96 6.78
CA HIS A 302 22.21 5.74 6.74
C HIS A 302 22.96 6.99 6.21
N MET A 303 22.45 7.66 5.17
CA MET A 303 23.06 8.91 4.67
C MET A 303 22.96 10.07 5.67
N GLU A 304 21.85 10.19 6.40
CA GLU A 304 21.70 11.18 7.48
C GLU A 304 22.68 10.93 8.63
N GLU A 305 22.87 9.66 9.02
CA GLU A 305 23.83 9.24 10.05
C GLU A 305 25.28 9.52 9.61
N VAL A 306 25.67 9.15 8.38
CA VAL A 306 26.99 9.48 7.81
C VAL A 306 27.20 11.00 7.80
N ALA A 307 26.21 11.78 7.36
CA ALA A 307 26.30 13.24 7.38
C ALA A 307 26.37 13.80 8.82
N ARG A 308 25.79 13.14 9.83
CA ARG A 308 25.96 13.52 11.24
C ARG A 308 27.40 13.29 11.69
N LEU A 309 27.93 12.09 11.46
CA LEU A 309 29.30 11.73 11.80
C LEU A 309 30.34 12.60 11.08
N GLU A 310 30.10 12.99 9.83
CA GLU A 310 30.95 13.96 9.11
C GLU A 310 30.96 15.35 9.76
N ARG A 311 29.79 15.87 10.18
CA ARG A 311 29.71 17.15 10.89
C ARG A 311 30.43 17.07 12.24
N GLU A 312 30.24 15.98 12.97
CA GLU A 312 30.93 15.73 14.25
C GLU A 312 32.45 15.59 14.08
N ALA A 313 32.92 15.00 12.97
CA ALA A 313 34.35 14.91 12.65
C ALA A 313 34.93 16.28 12.28
N LYS A 314 34.26 17.05 11.41
CA LYS A 314 34.65 18.42 11.01
C LYS A 314 34.64 19.42 12.18
N LEU A 315 33.92 19.12 13.27
CA LEU A 315 33.92 19.90 14.51
C LEU A 315 35.03 19.50 15.50
N ARG A 316 35.73 18.37 15.29
CA ARG A 316 36.77 17.86 16.20
C ARG A 316 38.20 18.07 15.70
N ASP A 317 38.41 18.33 14.41
CA ASP A 317 39.74 18.49 13.82
C ASP A 317 39.68 19.52 12.67
N PRO A 318 40.34 20.70 12.78
CA PRO A 318 40.30 21.73 11.75
C PRO A 318 41.34 21.56 10.64
N ASP A 319 42.20 20.53 10.71
CA ASP A 319 43.29 20.29 9.75
C ASP A 319 42.82 19.46 8.53
N PRO A 320 42.78 20.02 7.30
CA PRO A 320 42.13 19.36 6.16
C PRO A 320 42.79 18.07 5.69
N GLU A 321 44.11 17.91 5.83
CA GLU A 321 44.86 16.85 5.13
C GLU A 321 44.82 15.48 5.84
N ARG A 322 44.34 15.41 7.08
CA ARG A 322 44.32 14.16 7.87
C ARG A 322 42.96 13.49 7.99
N GLY A 323 41.88 14.18 7.58
CA GLY A 323 40.49 13.71 7.73
C GLY A 323 40.08 12.59 6.77
N ASP A 324 40.42 12.70 5.49
CA ASP A 324 39.88 11.84 4.41
C ASP A 324 40.15 10.34 4.63
N ASN A 325 41.36 10.00 5.09
CA ASN A 325 41.72 8.60 5.38
C ASN A 325 40.98 8.02 6.59
N LYS A 326 40.50 8.84 7.53
CA LYS A 326 39.68 8.39 8.67
C LYS A 326 38.22 8.17 8.25
N ILE A 327 37.68 9.07 7.43
CA ILE A 327 36.29 9.02 6.94
C ILE A 327 36.05 7.82 6.00
N ALA A 328 37.01 7.53 5.11
CA ALA A 328 36.98 6.36 4.24
C ALA A 328 36.94 5.03 5.03
N ASN A 329 37.76 4.93 6.09
CA ASN A 329 37.78 3.76 6.96
C ASN A 329 36.49 3.61 7.80
N LEU A 330 35.89 4.72 8.26
CA LEU A 330 34.62 4.66 8.99
C LEU A 330 33.46 4.18 8.09
N THR A 331 33.45 4.62 6.83
CA THR A 331 32.45 4.20 5.83
C THR A 331 32.56 2.71 5.49
N LEU A 332 33.78 2.17 5.47
CA LEU A 332 34.02 0.73 5.32
C LEU A 332 33.54 -0.06 6.56
N LEU A 333 33.93 0.37 7.76
CA LEU A 333 33.55 -0.29 9.02
C LEU A 333 32.03 -0.32 9.26
N LEU A 334 31.27 0.65 8.73
CA LEU A 334 29.81 0.65 8.79
C LEU A 334 29.17 -0.29 7.76
N LYS A 335 29.70 -0.35 6.52
CA LYS A 335 29.29 -1.35 5.52
C LYS A 335 29.52 -2.78 6.00
N ASP A 336 30.68 -3.06 6.59
CA ASP A 336 30.98 -4.40 7.10
C ASP A 336 30.09 -4.79 8.28
N LYS A 337 29.60 -3.82 9.07
CA LYS A 337 28.61 -4.06 10.14
C LYS A 337 27.19 -4.37 9.63
N GLU A 338 26.79 -3.91 8.45
CA GLU A 338 25.55 -4.39 7.80
C GLU A 338 25.73 -5.79 7.21
N ILE A 339 26.89 -6.06 6.59
CA ILE A 339 27.19 -7.37 6.01
C ILE A 339 27.26 -8.45 7.11
N LEU A 340 27.95 -8.19 8.24
CA LEU A 340 28.04 -9.14 9.35
C LEU A 340 26.72 -9.39 10.11
N LYS A 341 25.73 -8.50 10.02
CA LYS A 341 24.40 -8.74 10.62
C LYS A 341 23.57 -9.82 9.89
N SER A 342 24.13 -10.45 8.87
CA SER A 342 23.53 -11.58 8.14
C SER A 342 24.22 -12.94 8.36
N GLY A 343 25.28 -13.01 9.18
CA GLY A 343 26.06 -14.23 9.42
C GLY A 343 25.91 -14.78 10.85
N ILE A 344 25.63 -16.08 10.97
CA ILE A 344 25.61 -16.77 12.27
C ILE A 344 27.04 -17.13 12.71
N ASP A 345 27.30 -16.79 13.96
CA ASP A 345 28.21 -17.36 14.94
C ASP A 345 29.08 -18.58 14.52
N LYS A 346 30.40 -18.48 14.78
CA LYS A 346 31.32 -19.62 14.82
C LYS A 346 31.86 -19.75 16.25
N GLY A 347 31.28 -20.67 17.01
CA GLY A 347 31.73 -20.98 18.37
C GLY A 347 33.14 -21.59 18.41
N PRO A 348 34.00 -21.19 19.36
CA PRO A 348 35.30 -21.82 19.59
C PRO A 348 35.20 -23.05 20.52
N LYS A 349 36.02 -24.07 20.28
CA LYS A 349 36.13 -25.25 21.16
C LYS A 349 36.93 -24.96 22.43
N SER A 350 36.29 -25.17 23.58
CA SER A 350 36.81 -25.77 24.82
C SER A 350 38.25 -25.47 25.28
N ARG A 351 38.36 -24.76 26.41
CA ARG A 351 39.11 -25.25 27.59
C ARG A 351 38.60 -24.60 28.88
N ALA A 352 38.35 -25.44 29.87
CA ALA A 352 37.99 -25.19 31.27
C ALA A 352 38.89 -26.16 32.10
N PRO A 353 39.01 -26.10 33.45
CA PRO A 353 37.97 -25.66 34.40
C PRO A 353 38.48 -24.85 35.63
N GLU A 354 37.58 -24.78 36.63
CA GLU A 354 37.76 -24.41 38.05
C GLU A 354 37.80 -22.91 38.44
N ASP A 355 37.22 -22.51 39.58
CA ASP A 355 35.88 -22.85 40.11
C ASP A 355 35.52 -21.87 41.24
N ARG A 356 34.28 -21.35 41.26
CA ARG A 356 33.51 -21.05 42.50
C ARG A 356 32.12 -20.48 42.23
N GLU A 357 31.16 -21.07 42.94
CA GLU A 357 29.72 -20.82 42.83
C GLU A 357 29.27 -19.45 43.39
N ARG A 358 28.17 -18.90 42.86
CA ARG A 358 26.85 -18.90 43.56
C ARG A 358 25.71 -18.23 42.76
N LYS A 359 24.68 -19.05 42.48
CA LYS A 359 23.24 -18.81 42.22
C LYS A 359 22.74 -17.38 41.92
N ALA A 360 22.01 -17.26 40.81
CA ALA A 360 21.27 -16.07 40.37
C ALA A 360 19.86 -15.94 41.00
N LYS A 361 19.31 -14.70 41.01
CA LYS A 361 17.87 -14.44 40.79
C LYS A 361 17.53 -12.97 40.45
N ASN A 362 16.76 -12.83 39.38
CA ASN A 362 15.78 -11.80 38.99
C ASN A 362 16.17 -10.33 38.67
N PRO A 363 15.37 -9.66 37.82
CA PRO A 363 15.72 -8.40 37.18
C PRO A 363 14.81 -7.24 37.61
N ASP A 364 15.32 -6.34 38.46
CA ASP A 364 14.67 -5.05 38.78
C ASP A 364 15.73 -4.09 39.33
N ARG A 365 16.41 -3.31 38.47
CA ARG A 365 17.22 -2.12 38.86
C ARG A 365 17.82 -1.21 37.78
N GLU A 366 17.49 -1.35 36.50
CA GLU A 366 17.94 -0.38 35.46
C GLU A 366 17.02 0.84 35.31
N ARG A 367 16.86 1.60 36.40
CA ARG A 367 16.29 2.97 36.32
C ARG A 367 16.91 4.03 37.24
N ASP A 368 17.80 3.63 38.15
CA ASP A 368 18.45 4.54 39.12
C ASP A 368 19.93 4.85 38.82
N SER A 369 20.55 4.22 37.81
CA SER A 369 21.96 4.45 37.45
C SER A 369 22.23 5.80 36.76
N LEU A 370 21.22 6.40 36.12
CA LEU A 370 21.33 7.67 35.37
C LEU A 370 21.43 8.94 36.26
N LYS A 371 21.56 8.80 37.58
CA LYS A 371 21.70 9.91 38.55
C LYS A 371 23.05 10.00 39.24
N LYS A 372 24.06 9.20 38.85
CA LYS A 372 25.39 9.18 39.49
C LYS A 372 26.59 9.55 38.61
N GLU A 373 26.35 10.24 37.50
CA GLU A 373 27.41 10.75 36.61
C GLU A 373 27.37 12.29 36.46
N LEU A 374 26.88 13.00 37.48
CA LEU A 374 26.77 14.47 37.54
C LEU A 374 27.62 15.11 38.67
N GLN A 375 28.64 14.42 39.18
CA GLN A 375 29.44 14.89 40.33
C GLN A 375 30.94 15.06 40.10
N TYR A 376 31.44 14.88 38.87
CA TYR A 376 32.77 15.36 38.45
C TYR A 376 32.72 15.87 37.01
N MET A 377 32.24 17.12 36.85
CA MET A 377 32.35 17.90 35.62
C MET A 377 33.25 19.10 35.91
N ASP A 378 34.30 19.28 35.12
CA ASP A 378 35.27 20.38 35.27
C ASP A 378 34.58 21.74 35.08
N GLU A 379 35.00 22.76 35.85
CA GLU A 379 34.41 24.10 35.80
C GLU A 379 34.50 24.72 34.40
N ASN A 380 35.57 24.39 33.65
CA ASN A 380 35.72 24.85 32.26
C ASN A 380 34.66 24.27 31.31
N GLU A 381 34.24 23.02 31.50
CA GLU A 381 33.20 22.40 30.67
C GLU A 381 31.82 23.03 30.97
N LYS A 382 31.56 23.33 32.25
CA LYS A 382 30.34 24.03 32.70
C LYS A 382 30.27 25.44 32.11
N ARG A 383 31.37 26.21 32.18
CA ARG A 383 31.49 27.55 31.60
C ARG A 383 31.37 27.54 30.07
N ARG A 384 31.84 26.48 29.40
CA ARG A 384 31.71 26.29 27.94
C ARG A 384 30.28 25.93 27.52
N GLN A 385 29.46 25.35 28.41
CA GLN A 385 28.03 25.14 28.18
C GLN A 385 27.24 26.44 28.39
N GLU A 386 27.50 27.18 29.47
CA GLU A 386 26.85 28.48 29.75
C GLU A 386 27.10 29.50 28.61
N LEU A 387 28.33 29.60 28.09
CA LEU A 387 28.64 30.45 26.93
C LEU A 387 27.85 30.05 25.66
N LYS A 388 27.65 28.75 25.42
CA LYS A 388 26.86 28.26 24.27
C LYS A 388 25.35 28.53 24.43
N GLU A 389 24.83 28.49 25.65
CA GLU A 389 23.43 28.86 25.90
C GLU A 389 23.20 30.38 25.78
N GLN A 390 24.13 31.20 26.29
CA GLN A 390 24.08 32.65 26.10
C GLN A 390 24.15 33.04 24.61
N GLU A 391 25.07 32.45 23.84
CA GLU A 391 25.21 32.71 22.40
C GLU A 391 23.95 32.28 21.62
N ARG A 392 23.34 31.14 21.98
CA ARG A 392 22.06 30.69 21.42
C ARG A 392 20.91 31.64 21.79
N ALA A 393 20.85 32.14 23.03
CA ALA A 393 19.83 33.07 23.48
C ALA A 393 19.90 34.42 22.75
N VAL A 394 21.12 34.94 22.49
CA VAL A 394 21.33 36.18 21.71
C VAL A 394 20.89 35.99 20.25
N LEU A 395 21.23 34.86 19.62
CA LEU A 395 20.76 34.54 18.27
C LEU A 395 19.23 34.41 18.20
N GLU A 396 18.59 33.81 19.20
CA GLU A 396 17.13 33.76 19.28
C GLU A 396 16.48 35.13 19.52
N HIS A 397 17.09 36.02 20.31
CA HIS A 397 16.56 37.37 20.51
C HIS A 397 16.58 38.17 19.20
N ARG A 398 17.71 38.13 18.48
CA ARG A 398 17.87 38.81 17.19
C ARG A 398 16.88 38.29 16.14
N ALA A 399 16.64 36.99 16.10
CA ALA A 399 15.64 36.36 15.22
C ALA A 399 14.17 36.67 15.60
N LYS A 400 13.91 37.21 16.81
CA LYS A 400 12.58 37.63 17.29
C LYS A 400 12.33 39.12 17.06
N GLU A 401 13.37 39.96 16.99
CA GLU A 401 13.25 41.38 16.66
C GLU A 401 12.91 41.61 15.18
N ASP A 402 13.54 40.87 14.25
CA ASP A 402 13.29 40.94 12.79
C ASP A 402 11.86 40.55 12.37
N LYS A 403 11.00 40.09 13.30
CA LYS A 403 9.62 39.65 13.03
C LYS A 403 8.53 40.53 13.65
N ARG A 404 8.88 41.69 14.24
CA ARG A 404 7.94 42.54 15.00
C ARG A 404 7.64 43.93 14.38
N HIS A 405 7.42 44.02 13.07
CA HIS A 405 6.87 45.25 12.44
C HIS A 405 5.79 44.93 11.38
N PRO A 406 4.49 44.95 11.75
CA PRO A 406 3.38 44.98 10.79
C PRO A 406 3.12 46.42 10.32
N LYS A 407 2.88 46.63 9.03
CA LYS A 407 2.41 47.92 8.49
C LYS A 407 0.89 47.90 8.35
N GLU A 408 0.19 48.66 9.18
CA GLU A 408 -1.22 49.01 8.98
C GLU A 408 -1.38 50.29 8.13
N LYS A 409 -2.51 50.41 7.44
CA LYS A 409 -3.08 51.65 6.89
C LYS A 409 -4.36 51.91 7.70
N ASP A 410 -4.77 53.14 8.01
CA ASP A 410 -5.46 54.13 7.16
C ASP A 410 -5.94 55.30 8.11
N PRO A 411 -6.66 56.37 7.71
CA PRO A 411 -6.86 57.02 6.40
C PRO A 411 -6.89 58.59 6.42
N LYS A 412 -7.11 59.22 5.24
CA LYS A 412 -7.67 60.58 4.95
C LYS A 412 -6.88 61.87 5.29
N GLU A 413 -6.42 62.58 4.24
CA GLU A 413 -6.90 63.89 3.72
C GLU A 413 -6.15 64.20 2.39
N ARG A 414 -6.77 64.41 1.22
CA ARG A 414 -7.58 65.53 0.66
C ARG A 414 -6.77 66.53 -0.19
N VAL A 415 -7.30 66.82 -1.41
CA VAL A 415 -6.95 67.88 -2.40
C VAL A 415 -5.87 67.52 -3.44
N ARG A 416 -6.03 67.59 -4.78
CA ARG A 416 -7.13 67.70 -5.79
C ARG A 416 -6.44 67.81 -7.19
N GLN A 417 -7.20 67.59 -8.28
CA GLN A 417 -6.87 67.83 -9.71
C GLN A 417 -5.87 66.82 -10.32
N ALA A 418 -6.22 65.83 -11.17
CA ALA A 418 -7.26 65.63 -12.21
C ALA A 418 -6.95 66.23 -13.59
N LYS A 419 -6.65 65.34 -14.57
CA LYS A 419 -7.16 65.40 -15.95
C LYS A 419 -7.00 64.04 -16.67
N ASP A 420 -8.14 63.53 -17.11
CA ASP A 420 -8.42 62.38 -17.99
C ASP A 420 -8.38 62.82 -19.50
N PRO A 421 -8.71 61.99 -20.52
CA PRO A 421 -8.47 60.55 -20.75
C PRO A 421 -8.20 60.17 -22.26
N LYS A 422 -8.29 58.85 -22.57
CA LYS A 422 -8.89 58.21 -23.78
C LYS A 422 -8.06 57.89 -25.06
N VAL A 423 -8.65 56.93 -25.81
CA VAL A 423 -8.41 56.47 -27.20
C VAL A 423 -7.22 55.50 -27.37
N SER A 424 -7.22 54.35 -28.08
CA SER A 424 -8.19 53.38 -28.66
C SER A 424 -7.65 52.89 -30.03
N LEU A 425 -7.89 51.62 -30.37
CA LEU A 425 -7.75 50.97 -31.69
C LEU A 425 -6.34 50.78 -32.33
N GLY A 426 -5.95 49.51 -32.48
CA GLY A 426 -6.02 48.83 -33.78
C GLY A 426 -4.81 48.82 -34.73
N GLY A 427 -4.38 47.59 -35.09
CA GLY A 427 -3.91 47.28 -36.45
C GLY A 427 -2.38 47.14 -36.68
N PRO A 428 -1.95 46.48 -37.79
CA PRO A 428 -0.65 45.80 -37.84
C PRO A 428 0.21 46.09 -39.12
N ILE A 429 1.29 45.31 -39.29
CA ILE A 429 2.04 45.02 -40.56
C ILE A 429 3.27 45.90 -40.90
N LEU A 430 4.46 45.34 -40.62
CA LEU A 430 5.54 44.92 -41.57
C LEU A 430 6.22 45.90 -42.58
N ILE A 431 7.56 45.78 -42.66
CA ILE A 431 8.52 46.08 -43.78
C ILE A 431 9.09 47.52 -43.99
N THR A 432 10.30 47.77 -43.45
CA THR A 432 11.59 48.34 -44.01
C THR A 432 11.63 49.52 -45.03
N PRO A 433 12.78 50.04 -45.53
CA PRO A 433 14.21 50.00 -45.11
C PRO A 433 14.97 51.38 -45.15
N LYS A 434 16.22 51.43 -44.60
CA LYS A 434 17.31 52.44 -44.81
C LYS A 434 17.01 53.92 -44.44
N GLY A 435 17.94 54.76 -43.98
CA GLY A 435 19.36 54.61 -43.60
C GLY A 435 20.07 55.98 -43.63
N SER A 436 20.97 56.32 -42.69
CA SER A 436 22.41 56.57 -42.91
C SER A 436 23.02 57.43 -41.77
N SER A 437 24.36 57.55 -41.76
CA SER A 437 25.26 58.23 -40.80
C SER A 437 25.66 57.40 -39.56
N GLU A 438 26.93 57.10 -39.27
CA GLU A 438 28.17 56.83 -40.03
C GLU A 438 29.29 56.46 -39.01
N HIS A 439 30.31 55.72 -39.47
CA HIS A 439 31.63 55.47 -38.83
C HIS A 439 31.81 54.45 -37.67
N ALA A 440 32.26 53.25 -38.07
CA ALA A 440 33.41 52.53 -37.49
C ALA A 440 34.65 52.74 -38.43
N PRO A 441 35.92 52.28 -38.17
CA PRO A 441 36.31 50.89 -37.83
C PRO A 441 37.55 50.72 -36.87
N ASN A 442 38.11 49.50 -36.79
CA ASN A 442 39.01 49.00 -35.72
C ASN A 442 40.54 49.05 -35.99
N THR A 443 41.35 49.10 -34.90
CA THR A 443 42.75 48.57 -34.72
C THR A 443 43.91 49.20 -35.55
N PRO A 444 45.24 49.00 -35.28
CA PRO A 444 45.93 48.04 -34.37
C PRO A 444 47.15 48.56 -33.52
N LEU A 445 47.87 47.60 -32.91
CA LEU A 445 49.10 47.59 -32.06
C LEU A 445 50.42 48.25 -32.58
N LYS A 446 51.38 48.50 -31.63
CA LYS A 446 52.89 48.30 -31.64
C LYS A 446 53.66 49.45 -30.93
N ARG A 447 54.92 49.39 -30.43
CA ARG A 447 56.01 48.38 -30.13
C ARG A 447 57.24 49.16 -29.51
N VAL A 448 58.33 48.47 -29.10
CA VAL A 448 59.79 48.85 -29.13
C VAL A 448 60.48 48.96 -27.74
N THR A 449 61.81 48.82 -27.59
CA THR A 449 62.65 47.58 -27.48
C THR A 449 64.04 47.87 -26.84
N THR A 450 64.61 46.95 -26.05
CA THR A 450 66.06 46.81 -25.73
C THR A 450 66.29 45.50 -24.91
N GLN A 451 67.44 44.80 -24.90
CA GLN A 451 68.62 44.84 -25.78
C GLN A 451 69.14 43.41 -26.10
N SER A 452 70.36 42.97 -25.69
CA SER A 452 70.99 41.72 -26.19
C SER A 452 71.92 40.97 -25.19
N PHE A 453 72.03 39.64 -25.31
CA PHE A 453 73.25 38.96 -25.82
C PHE A 453 73.00 37.51 -26.30
N ASP A 454 73.89 37.02 -27.17
CA ASP A 454 73.76 35.80 -28.01
C ASP A 454 73.93 34.43 -27.32
N GLY A 455 73.52 33.36 -28.03
CA GLY A 455 73.90 31.96 -27.74
C GLY A 455 73.24 30.94 -28.70
N ASN A 456 73.99 30.46 -29.70
CA ASN A 456 73.52 29.56 -30.77
C ASN A 456 73.81 28.08 -30.48
N THR A 457 72.92 27.14 -30.87
CA THR A 457 73.20 25.87 -31.60
C THR A 457 72.01 24.91 -31.67
N ASP A 458 71.90 24.21 -32.81
CA ASP A 458 70.94 23.15 -33.15
C ASP A 458 71.15 21.80 -32.44
N ASP A 459 70.10 20.96 -32.49
CA ASP A 459 70.08 19.49 -32.80
C ASP A 459 68.89 18.82 -32.09
N GLU A 460 68.20 17.79 -32.59
CA GLU A 460 67.96 17.26 -33.92
C GLU A 460 66.82 16.22 -33.78
N ARG A 461 66.38 15.65 -34.90
CA ARG A 461 65.23 14.75 -35.06
C ARG A 461 65.27 13.41 -34.28
N LYS A 462 64.06 12.93 -33.96
CA LYS A 462 63.64 11.52 -33.72
C LYS A 462 64.16 10.82 -32.44
N ARG A 463 63.21 10.33 -31.60
CA ARG A 463 62.90 8.88 -31.47
C ARG A 463 61.65 8.60 -30.61
N LYS A 464 61.22 7.33 -30.61
CA LYS A 464 59.92 6.83 -30.14
C LYS A 464 59.88 6.54 -28.63
N SER A 465 58.63 6.48 -28.12
CA SER A 465 58.11 5.55 -27.10
C SER A 465 58.24 5.85 -25.59
N LYS A 466 57.28 5.28 -24.85
CA LYS A 466 57.15 5.11 -23.38
C LYS A 466 56.95 6.38 -22.51
N VAL A 467 55.74 6.53 -22.00
CA VAL A 467 55.47 6.52 -20.54
C VAL A 467 54.21 5.67 -20.29
N VAL A 468 54.22 4.83 -19.24
CA VAL A 468 53.16 3.87 -18.91
C VAL A 468 52.76 4.01 -17.44
N SER A 469 51.44 4.09 -17.18
CA SER A 469 50.75 3.87 -15.88
C SER A 469 51.15 4.77 -14.69
N SER A 470 50.25 5.20 -13.81
CA SER A 470 49.28 4.37 -13.10
C SER A 470 48.02 5.14 -12.65
N LYS A 471 46.82 4.60 -12.97
CA LYS A 471 45.55 4.99 -12.31
C LYS A 471 45.15 3.89 -11.32
N LYS A 472 45.02 4.22 -10.03
CA LYS A 472 44.27 3.40 -9.06
C LYS A 472 42.80 3.78 -9.14
N SER A 473 41.92 2.79 -9.23
CA SER A 473 40.47 2.96 -9.33
C SER A 473 39.80 2.84 -7.96
N SER A 474 39.27 3.93 -7.42
CA SER A 474 38.30 3.92 -6.32
C SER A 474 36.88 3.97 -6.88
N THR A 475 36.05 3.00 -6.52
CA THR A 475 34.63 2.94 -6.90
C THR A 475 33.83 4.11 -6.32
N LYS A 476 33.48 5.10 -7.15
CA LYS A 476 32.39 6.05 -6.84
C LYS A 476 31.06 5.31 -6.95
N GLY A 477 30.16 5.53 -5.98
CA GLY A 477 28.78 5.04 -6.06
C GLY A 477 27.95 5.81 -7.09
N LEU A 478 26.72 5.34 -7.36
CA LEU A 478 25.76 6.05 -8.20
C LEU A 478 25.42 7.43 -7.60
N ASP A 479 25.10 8.41 -8.45
CA ASP A 479 24.63 9.72 -8.00
C ASP A 479 23.30 9.58 -7.24
N SER A 480 23.24 10.13 -6.03
CA SER A 480 22.05 10.15 -5.18
C SER A 480 20.83 10.76 -5.89
N LYS A 481 21.01 11.68 -6.84
CA LYS A 481 19.91 12.24 -7.65
C LYS A 481 19.30 11.20 -8.59
N ILE A 482 20.15 10.35 -9.20
CA ILE A 482 19.71 9.26 -10.09
C ILE A 482 18.95 8.21 -9.29
N LEU A 483 19.48 7.79 -8.14
CA LEU A 483 18.82 6.84 -7.24
C LEU A 483 17.44 7.34 -6.80
N ALA A 484 17.32 8.59 -6.36
CA ALA A 484 16.04 9.18 -5.99
C ALA A 484 15.04 9.25 -7.16
N ARG A 485 15.48 9.71 -8.35
CA ARG A 485 14.65 9.75 -9.56
C ARG A 485 14.12 8.36 -9.93
N ASN A 486 14.99 7.36 -9.91
CA ASN A 486 14.67 6.02 -10.36
C ASN A 486 13.87 5.23 -9.32
N SER A 487 14.09 5.48 -8.03
CA SER A 487 13.22 4.99 -6.95
C SER A 487 11.77 5.43 -7.14
N ILE A 488 11.53 6.71 -7.46
CA ILE A 488 10.19 7.22 -7.77
C ILE A 488 9.61 6.48 -8.99
N LYS A 489 10.39 6.31 -10.07
CA LYS A 489 9.96 5.54 -11.25
C LYS A 489 9.58 4.09 -10.90
N VAL A 490 10.40 3.37 -10.12
CA VAL A 490 10.13 1.99 -9.68
C VAL A 490 8.85 1.92 -8.83
N LEU A 491 8.68 2.82 -7.85
CA LEU A 491 7.46 2.90 -7.04
C LEU A 491 6.22 3.17 -7.90
N THR A 492 6.31 4.07 -8.89
CA THR A 492 5.22 4.36 -9.82
C THR A 492 4.88 3.14 -10.70
N LEU A 493 5.88 2.46 -11.26
CA LEU A 493 5.68 1.24 -12.06
C LEU A 493 5.00 0.14 -11.26
N LEU A 494 5.53 -0.19 -10.07
CA LEU A 494 4.97 -1.19 -9.17
C LEU A 494 3.53 -0.83 -8.74
N LYS A 495 3.29 0.41 -8.33
CA LYS A 495 1.95 0.88 -7.90
C LYS A 495 0.92 0.72 -9.02
N LEU A 496 1.21 1.26 -10.20
CA LEU A 496 0.31 1.19 -11.34
C LEU A 496 0.08 -0.25 -11.79
N HIS A 497 1.10 -1.11 -11.71
CA HIS A 497 0.96 -2.51 -12.08
C HIS A 497 0.06 -3.29 -11.12
N TYR A 498 0.28 -3.20 -9.81
CA TYR A 498 -0.60 -3.81 -8.81
C TYR A 498 -2.06 -3.34 -8.98
N MET A 499 -2.27 -2.03 -9.15
CA MET A 499 -3.61 -1.44 -9.33
C MET A 499 -4.29 -1.77 -10.67
N ARG A 500 -3.55 -2.20 -11.71
CA ARG A 500 -4.12 -2.63 -13.00
C ARG A 500 -4.42 -4.14 -13.05
N THR A 501 -3.62 -4.95 -12.36
CA THR A 501 -3.63 -6.41 -12.54
C THR A 501 -4.30 -7.18 -11.40
N ARG A 502 -4.31 -6.64 -10.17
CA ARG A 502 -4.81 -7.33 -8.97
C ARG A 502 -6.18 -6.80 -8.52
N SER A 503 -6.86 -7.59 -7.70
CA SER A 503 -8.07 -7.16 -7.01
C SER A 503 -7.77 -6.04 -6.00
N ILE A 504 -8.79 -5.25 -5.65
CA ILE A 504 -8.68 -4.12 -4.72
C ILE A 504 -8.07 -4.57 -3.38
N LYS A 505 -8.56 -5.68 -2.81
CA LYS A 505 -8.04 -6.28 -1.56
C LYS A 505 -6.54 -6.56 -1.66
N MET A 506 -6.08 -7.13 -2.76
CA MET A 506 -4.66 -7.43 -3.00
C MET A 506 -3.84 -6.16 -3.21
N ALA A 507 -4.29 -5.23 -4.06
CA ALA A 507 -3.59 -3.98 -4.31
C ALA A 507 -3.37 -3.17 -3.01
N THR A 508 -4.41 -3.01 -2.17
CA THR A 508 -4.26 -2.38 -0.84
C THR A 508 -3.24 -3.13 0.03
N SER A 509 -3.34 -4.46 0.08
CA SER A 509 -2.43 -5.36 0.83
C SER A 509 -0.95 -5.20 0.47
N PHE A 510 -0.65 -4.96 -0.81
CA PHE A 510 0.72 -4.82 -1.32
C PHE A 510 1.28 -3.41 -1.20
N LEU A 511 0.41 -2.38 -1.26
CA LEU A 511 0.83 -0.97 -1.22
C LEU A 511 0.91 -0.38 0.20
N HIS A 512 0.05 -0.83 1.11
CA HIS A 512 -0.07 -0.29 2.47
C HIS A 512 0.26 -1.33 3.56
N GLY A 513 0.41 -2.61 3.21
CA GLY A 513 0.78 -3.68 4.12
C GLY A 513 -0.42 -4.28 4.87
N LYS A 514 -0.18 -4.86 6.05
CA LYS A 514 -1.26 -5.42 6.90
C LYS A 514 -2.13 -4.36 7.59
N ASN A 515 -1.66 -3.12 7.68
CA ASN A 515 -2.44 -2.00 8.21
C ASN A 515 -3.47 -1.52 7.15
N PHE A 516 -4.36 -2.42 6.71
CA PHE A 516 -5.42 -2.16 5.70
C PHE A 516 -6.30 -0.96 6.06
N HIS A 517 -6.28 -0.56 7.33
CA HIS A 517 -7.20 0.37 7.96
C HIS A 517 -6.56 1.73 8.26
N LYS A 518 -5.28 1.93 7.88
CA LYS A 518 -4.57 3.20 8.07
C LYS A 518 -4.33 3.94 6.76
N GLU A 519 -5.10 5.02 6.66
CA GLU A 519 -4.80 6.29 5.99
C GLU A 519 -5.20 6.50 4.53
N PHE A 520 -5.43 5.49 3.68
CA PHE A 520 -5.70 5.75 2.26
C PHE A 520 -6.64 4.74 1.58
N GLN A 521 -7.72 5.24 0.99
CA GLN A 521 -8.56 4.52 0.03
C GLN A 521 -7.95 4.60 -1.38
N ILE A 522 -8.13 3.54 -2.18
CA ILE A 522 -7.62 3.45 -3.56
C ILE A 522 -8.73 3.43 -4.62
N PHE A 523 -9.98 3.73 -4.25
CA PHE A 523 -11.12 3.87 -5.16
C PHE A 523 -12.23 4.69 -4.48
N PHE A 524 -13.25 5.11 -5.23
CA PHE A 524 -14.47 5.71 -4.68
C PHE A 524 -15.72 5.28 -5.46
N ASP A 525 -16.74 4.77 -4.78
CA ASP A 525 -18.01 4.34 -5.41
C ASP A 525 -19.19 5.05 -4.75
N TYR A 526 -19.92 5.86 -5.51
CA TYR A 526 -21.07 6.62 -5.01
C TYR A 526 -22.39 5.82 -5.09
N ARG A 527 -22.42 4.64 -5.74
CA ARG A 527 -23.66 3.86 -5.86
C ARG A 527 -24.20 3.42 -4.50
N GLY A 528 -25.46 3.78 -4.22
CA GLY A 528 -26.14 3.48 -2.95
C GLY A 528 -26.18 4.64 -1.94
N LEU A 529 -25.54 5.77 -2.28
CA LEU A 529 -25.68 7.08 -1.62
C LEU A 529 -26.83 7.90 -2.24
N PRO A 530 -27.27 9.02 -1.62
CA PRO A 530 -28.39 9.83 -2.11
C PRO A 530 -28.20 10.32 -3.55
N ALA A 531 -29.21 10.17 -4.40
CA ALA A 531 -29.21 10.70 -5.76
C ALA A 531 -29.23 12.24 -5.82
N GLU A 532 -29.66 12.91 -4.75
CA GLU A 532 -29.53 14.36 -4.57
C GLU A 532 -28.85 14.64 -3.21
N ILE A 533 -27.84 15.49 -3.20
CA ILE A 533 -27.07 15.83 -1.99
C ILE A 533 -26.64 17.29 -2.00
N THR A 534 -26.55 17.93 -0.82
CA THR A 534 -26.00 19.29 -0.72
C THR A 534 -24.47 19.26 -0.64
N ASP A 535 -23.84 20.32 -1.15
CA ASP A 535 -22.38 20.46 -1.12
C ASP A 535 -21.81 20.51 0.31
N SER A 536 -22.56 21.08 1.25
CA SER A 536 -22.22 21.08 2.69
C SER A 536 -22.26 19.68 3.31
N VAL A 537 -23.36 18.93 3.14
CA VAL A 537 -23.51 17.59 3.74
C VAL A 537 -22.47 16.62 3.18
N PHE A 538 -22.19 16.65 1.87
CA PHE A 538 -21.15 15.79 1.29
C PHE A 538 -19.77 16.06 1.89
N ASN A 539 -19.37 17.34 2.02
CA ASN A 539 -18.09 17.72 2.63
C ASN A 539 -18.04 17.41 4.14
N GLU A 540 -19.16 17.48 4.85
CA GLU A 540 -19.27 17.09 6.27
C GLU A 540 -19.07 15.58 6.46
N ARG A 541 -19.64 14.74 5.58
CA ARG A 541 -19.53 13.27 5.67
C ARG A 541 -18.19 12.71 5.22
N PHE A 542 -17.64 13.20 4.11
CA PHE A 542 -16.42 12.65 3.51
C PHE A 542 -15.18 13.53 3.73
N GLY A 543 -15.32 14.68 4.37
CA GLY A 543 -14.27 15.69 4.59
C GLY A 543 -13.94 16.49 3.33
N ASP A 544 -13.51 17.73 3.51
CA ASP A 544 -13.20 18.71 2.45
C ASP A 544 -11.70 18.79 2.09
N GLY A 545 -10.81 18.51 3.04
CA GLY A 545 -9.36 18.58 2.88
C GLY A 545 -8.64 17.21 2.85
N PRO A 546 -7.34 17.17 2.49
CA PRO A 546 -6.56 15.93 2.33
C PRO A 546 -6.28 15.18 3.63
N ASN A 547 -6.41 15.84 4.79
CA ASN A 547 -6.20 15.27 6.13
C ASN A 547 -7.50 15.18 6.95
N HIS A 548 -8.66 15.51 6.37
CA HIS A 548 -9.95 15.55 7.04
C HIS A 548 -10.91 14.53 6.41
N GLY A 549 -11.59 13.72 7.23
CA GLY A 549 -12.50 12.67 6.76
C GLY A 549 -11.78 11.60 5.93
N MET A 550 -12.42 11.15 4.85
CA MET A 550 -11.86 10.10 4.00
C MET A 550 -10.62 10.60 3.22
N ARG A 551 -9.57 9.78 3.21
CA ARG A 551 -8.26 10.07 2.60
C ARG A 551 -8.00 9.12 1.43
N PHE A 552 -7.29 9.58 0.40
CA PHE A 552 -7.06 8.83 -0.84
C PHE A 552 -5.58 8.73 -1.19
N ASP A 553 -5.15 7.61 -1.77
CA ASP A 553 -3.87 7.55 -2.47
C ASP A 553 -3.91 8.48 -3.70
N GLU A 554 -2.75 8.96 -4.14
CA GLU A 554 -2.58 9.78 -5.34
C GLU A 554 -3.17 9.11 -6.61
N VAL A 555 -3.19 7.78 -6.65
CA VAL A 555 -3.76 6.97 -7.71
C VAL A 555 -5.01 6.24 -7.21
N LEU A 556 -6.13 6.39 -7.93
CA LEU A 556 -7.32 5.57 -7.72
C LEU A 556 -7.47 4.51 -8.81
N MET A 557 -7.78 3.27 -8.43
CA MET A 557 -8.18 2.18 -9.33
C MET A 557 -9.45 2.54 -10.09
N TYR A 558 -10.47 3.06 -9.40
CA TYR A 558 -11.66 3.59 -10.08
C TYR A 558 -12.35 4.69 -9.27
N VAL A 559 -13.12 5.52 -9.97
CA VAL A 559 -14.19 6.34 -9.40
C VAL A 559 -15.49 6.05 -10.14
N ARG A 560 -16.60 5.95 -9.40
CA ARG A 560 -17.91 5.64 -9.98
C ARG A 560 -18.99 6.57 -9.43
N PHE A 561 -19.71 7.22 -10.34
CA PHE A 561 -20.83 8.09 -10.04
C PHE A 561 -22.07 7.61 -10.80
N PRO A 562 -23.17 7.24 -10.09
CA PRO A 562 -24.46 7.07 -10.73
C PRO A 562 -25.04 8.44 -11.13
N ASN A 563 -26.27 8.48 -11.62
CA ASN A 563 -26.95 9.75 -11.88
C ASN A 563 -27.23 10.54 -10.57
N VAL A 564 -26.29 11.41 -10.16
CA VAL A 564 -26.33 12.21 -8.92
C VAL A 564 -26.36 13.72 -9.17
N THR A 565 -27.15 14.47 -8.40
CA THR A 565 -27.24 15.93 -8.44
C THR A 565 -26.66 16.56 -7.16
N VAL A 566 -25.85 17.62 -7.30
CA VAL A 566 -25.24 18.35 -6.17
C VAL A 566 -25.86 19.74 -6.02
N ILE A 567 -26.66 19.90 -4.97
CA ILE A 567 -27.29 21.17 -4.61
C ILE A 567 -26.24 22.06 -3.93
N ARG A 568 -25.68 23.01 -4.69
CA ARG A 568 -24.70 23.98 -4.18
C ARG A 568 -25.39 25.16 -3.49
N THR A 569 -24.93 25.50 -2.28
CA THR A 569 -25.57 26.53 -1.45
C THR A 569 -24.74 27.81 -1.29
N GLY A 570 -25.41 28.91 -0.94
CA GLY A 570 -24.77 30.20 -0.63
C GLY A 570 -23.94 30.79 -1.78
N ARG A 571 -22.80 31.42 -1.46
CA ARG A 571 -21.91 32.09 -2.45
C ARG A 571 -21.29 31.15 -3.50
N LYS A 572 -21.42 29.82 -3.32
CA LYS A 572 -20.93 28.79 -4.25
C LYS A 572 -22.02 28.27 -5.20
N ALA A 573 -23.28 28.67 -5.01
CA ALA A 573 -24.35 28.39 -5.95
C ALA A 573 -23.99 28.97 -7.34
N PRO A 574 -24.27 28.25 -8.44
CA PRO A 574 -24.15 28.83 -9.78
C PRO A 574 -24.97 30.11 -9.84
N LYS A 575 -24.35 31.23 -10.30
CA LYS A 575 -25.13 32.42 -10.62
C LYS A 575 -26.19 32.01 -11.65
N PRO A 576 -27.46 32.42 -11.50
CA PRO A 576 -28.44 32.26 -12.56
C PRO A 576 -27.86 32.82 -13.85
N ARG A 577 -27.76 31.97 -14.88
CA ARG A 577 -27.57 32.45 -16.25
C ARG A 577 -28.89 33.13 -16.69
N GLU A 578 -28.83 33.82 -17.82
CA GLU A 578 -29.98 34.46 -18.46
C GLU A 578 -31.23 33.54 -18.41
N PRO A 579 -32.44 34.07 -18.15
CA PRO A 579 -33.61 33.28 -17.76
C PRO A 579 -33.99 32.16 -18.73
N ASP A 580 -33.60 32.27 -20.01
CA ASP A 580 -33.90 31.30 -21.06
C ASP A 580 -32.82 30.21 -21.28
N ARG A 581 -31.69 30.23 -20.55
CA ARG A 581 -30.67 29.17 -20.67
C ARG A 581 -30.88 28.04 -19.66
N PRO A 582 -30.99 26.77 -20.09
CA PRO A 582 -31.07 25.65 -19.16
C PRO A 582 -29.82 25.57 -18.28
N ALA A 583 -30.03 25.30 -16.99
CA ALA A 583 -28.94 25.17 -16.02
C ALA A 583 -28.01 24.01 -16.40
N VAL A 584 -26.76 24.34 -16.72
CA VAL A 584 -25.71 23.35 -17.02
C VAL A 584 -25.44 22.51 -15.78
N ARG A 585 -25.46 21.20 -15.94
CA ARG A 585 -25.13 20.24 -14.89
C ARG A 585 -23.63 20.35 -14.56
N GLN A 586 -23.31 20.62 -13.29
CA GLN A 586 -21.92 20.80 -12.81
C GLN A 586 -21.57 19.87 -11.64
N ASP A 587 -22.32 18.79 -11.44
CA ASP A 587 -22.19 17.90 -10.29
C ASP A 587 -20.83 17.20 -10.32
N MET A 588 -20.44 16.69 -11.48
CA MET A 588 -19.12 16.09 -11.67
C MET A 588 -17.99 17.09 -11.45
N GLU A 589 -18.13 18.37 -11.84
CA GLU A 589 -17.11 19.37 -11.53
C GLU A 589 -16.86 19.48 -10.01
N PHE A 590 -17.90 19.33 -9.18
CA PHE A 590 -17.75 19.35 -7.73
C PHE A 590 -16.98 18.14 -7.24
N PHE A 591 -17.38 16.92 -7.61
CA PHE A 591 -16.73 15.70 -7.16
C PHE A 591 -15.26 15.61 -7.64
N PHE A 592 -14.97 15.97 -8.88
CA PHE A 592 -13.59 15.94 -9.39
C PHE A 592 -12.72 17.06 -8.80
N LYS A 593 -13.28 18.24 -8.48
CA LYS A 593 -12.54 19.28 -7.70
C LYS A 593 -12.25 18.80 -6.28
N TRP A 594 -13.19 18.09 -5.64
CA TRP A 594 -13.01 17.48 -4.32
C TRP A 594 -11.93 16.38 -4.34
N LEU A 595 -11.98 15.43 -5.27
CA LEU A 595 -10.93 14.40 -5.46
C LEU A 595 -9.54 15.04 -5.64
N TYR A 596 -9.45 16.13 -6.42
CA TYR A 596 -8.19 16.85 -6.63
C TYR A 596 -7.69 17.51 -5.33
N ALA A 597 -8.58 18.13 -4.55
CA ALA A 597 -8.27 18.72 -3.25
C ALA A 597 -7.82 17.68 -2.21
N LYS A 598 -8.36 16.45 -2.30
CA LYS A 598 -7.93 15.30 -1.49
C LYS A 598 -6.54 14.74 -1.84
N GLY A 599 -5.95 15.16 -2.96
CA GLY A 599 -4.61 14.75 -3.39
C GLY A 599 -4.56 13.77 -4.57
N VAL A 600 -5.72 13.35 -5.11
CA VAL A 600 -5.77 12.44 -6.27
C VAL A 600 -5.21 13.15 -7.53
N ARG A 601 -4.38 12.45 -8.31
CA ARG A 601 -3.78 12.94 -9.56
C ARG A 601 -3.99 12.01 -10.75
N ARG A 602 -4.12 10.71 -10.51
CA ARG A 602 -4.40 9.70 -11.55
C ARG A 602 -5.59 8.84 -11.15
N ILE A 603 -6.43 8.53 -12.13
CA ILE A 603 -7.59 7.65 -11.96
C ILE A 603 -7.54 6.61 -13.08
N LEU A 604 -7.37 5.33 -12.75
CA LEU A 604 -7.24 4.30 -13.76
C LEU A 604 -8.56 4.06 -14.49
N ARG A 605 -9.71 4.17 -13.81
CA ARG A 605 -11.04 4.06 -14.43
C ARG A 605 -12.04 5.10 -13.90
N VAL A 606 -12.68 5.83 -14.81
CA VAL A 606 -13.76 6.79 -14.51
C VAL A 606 -15.07 6.22 -15.06
N GLU A 607 -16.06 6.01 -14.20
CA GLU A 607 -17.41 5.58 -14.57
C GLU A 607 -18.43 6.65 -14.16
N VAL A 608 -19.17 7.22 -15.12
CA VAL A 608 -20.21 8.23 -14.88
C VAL A 608 -21.49 7.85 -15.65
N GLU A 609 -22.56 7.57 -14.91
CA GLU A 609 -23.90 7.39 -15.47
C GLU A 609 -24.53 8.76 -15.77
N GLU A 610 -25.02 8.94 -16.98
CA GLU A 610 -25.50 10.23 -17.48
C GLU A 610 -27.04 10.31 -17.42
N SER A 611 -27.58 11.51 -17.14
CA SER A 611 -29.03 11.70 -17.08
C SER A 611 -29.64 11.84 -18.47
N GLU A 612 -30.65 11.01 -18.78
CA GLU A 612 -31.42 11.10 -20.02
C GLU A 612 -32.17 12.44 -20.20
N LYS A 613 -32.43 13.14 -19.08
CA LYS A 613 -33.15 14.43 -19.06
C LYS A 613 -32.23 15.65 -19.07
N ARG A 614 -31.01 15.55 -18.50
CA ARG A 614 -30.04 16.65 -18.36
C ARG A 614 -28.60 16.15 -18.41
N TYR A 615 -28.07 16.03 -19.62
CA TYR A 615 -26.68 15.66 -19.90
C TYR A 615 -25.68 16.72 -19.39
N HIS A 616 -24.47 16.31 -19.02
CA HIS A 616 -23.36 17.25 -18.85
C HIS A 616 -22.94 17.85 -20.19
N SER A 617 -22.61 19.15 -20.19
CA SER A 617 -21.98 19.79 -21.35
C SER A 617 -20.54 19.32 -21.51
N ASP A 618 -20.06 19.30 -22.74
CA ASP A 618 -18.68 18.91 -23.07
C ASP A 618 -17.62 19.76 -22.33
N GLU A 619 -17.89 21.06 -22.13
CA GLU A 619 -17.09 21.96 -21.27
C GLU A 619 -17.02 21.48 -19.81
N SER A 620 -18.13 20.99 -19.24
CA SER A 620 -18.17 20.45 -17.87
C SER A 620 -17.39 19.14 -17.75
N ILE A 621 -17.45 18.27 -18.77
CA ILE A 621 -16.68 17.01 -18.80
C ILE A 621 -15.19 17.32 -18.85
N GLN A 622 -14.78 18.22 -19.74
CA GLN A 622 -13.41 18.69 -19.85
C GLN A 622 -12.91 19.34 -18.55
N SER A 623 -13.67 20.28 -17.98
CA SER A 623 -13.37 20.97 -16.72
C SER A 623 -13.22 20.01 -15.52
N SER A 624 -13.97 18.90 -15.53
CA SER A 624 -13.88 17.85 -14.51
C SER A 624 -12.58 17.04 -14.61
N LEU A 625 -12.16 16.68 -15.83
CA LEU A 625 -11.09 15.70 -16.06
C LEU A 625 -9.75 16.32 -16.53
N GLU A 626 -9.68 17.62 -16.82
CA GLU A 626 -8.48 18.29 -17.34
C GLU A 626 -7.25 18.16 -16.43
N ARG A 627 -7.45 17.96 -15.12
CA ARG A 627 -6.37 17.90 -14.10
C ARG A 627 -5.90 16.48 -13.77
N PHE A 628 -6.60 15.47 -14.28
CA PHE A 628 -6.35 14.06 -13.95
C PHE A 628 -5.70 13.34 -15.12
N VAL A 629 -4.80 12.42 -14.79
CA VAL A 629 -4.39 11.38 -15.73
C VAL A 629 -5.42 10.25 -15.69
N VAL A 630 -6.16 10.03 -16.78
CA VAL A 630 -7.19 8.99 -16.90
C VAL A 630 -6.72 7.89 -17.84
N GLU A 631 -6.93 6.61 -17.48
CA GLU A 631 -6.54 5.46 -18.32
C GLU A 631 -7.76 4.74 -18.96
N HIS A 632 -8.91 4.71 -18.29
CA HIS A 632 -10.20 4.25 -18.82
C HIS A 632 -11.29 5.29 -18.55
N LEU A 633 -11.95 5.76 -19.60
CA LEU A 633 -13.15 6.61 -19.53
C LEU A 633 -14.40 5.82 -19.91
N ASP A 634 -15.40 5.83 -19.04
CA ASP A 634 -16.74 5.29 -19.26
C ASP A 634 -17.77 6.36 -18.84
N TRP A 635 -17.95 7.37 -19.71
CA TRP A 635 -18.91 8.45 -19.50
C TRP A 635 -20.12 8.19 -20.39
N GLN A 636 -21.27 7.89 -19.82
CA GLN A 636 -22.44 7.38 -20.55
C GLN A 636 -23.22 8.46 -21.35
N LYS A 637 -22.56 9.57 -21.72
CA LYS A 637 -23.09 10.58 -22.63
C LYS A 637 -23.11 10.01 -24.05
N THR A 638 -24.29 9.94 -24.64
CA THR A 638 -24.47 9.56 -26.05
C THR A 638 -23.69 10.51 -26.95
N ASP A 639 -22.99 9.97 -27.94
CA ASP A 639 -22.23 10.70 -28.95
C ASP A 639 -21.27 11.75 -28.36
N LEU A 640 -20.49 11.35 -27.35
CA LEU A 640 -19.45 12.19 -26.75
C LEU A 640 -18.42 12.66 -27.80
N ASP A 641 -18.13 13.96 -27.81
CA ASP A 641 -17.27 14.58 -28.81
C ASP A 641 -15.79 14.10 -28.72
N PRO A 642 -15.15 13.73 -29.84
CA PRO A 642 -13.79 13.18 -29.84
C PRO A 642 -12.73 14.16 -29.33
N ARG A 643 -12.90 15.47 -29.54
CA ARG A 643 -11.96 16.51 -29.09
C ARG A 643 -11.94 16.60 -27.57
N VAL A 644 -13.09 16.43 -26.91
CA VAL A 644 -13.18 16.35 -25.44
C VAL A 644 -12.33 15.19 -24.92
N ILE A 645 -12.48 14.01 -25.53
CA ILE A 645 -11.73 12.79 -25.17
C ILE A 645 -10.22 12.99 -25.39
N CYS A 646 -9.82 13.65 -26.48
CA CYS A 646 -8.42 13.96 -26.76
C CYS A 646 -7.82 14.98 -25.78
N GLN A 647 -8.62 15.93 -25.28
CA GLN A 647 -8.18 16.99 -24.36
C GLN A 647 -8.20 16.61 -22.86
N LEU A 648 -8.55 15.36 -22.52
CA LEU A 648 -8.44 14.83 -21.16
C LEU A 648 -7.00 14.91 -20.64
N GLY A 649 -6.85 15.26 -19.35
CA GLY A 649 -5.53 15.46 -18.74
C GLY A 649 -4.69 16.59 -19.33
N SER A 650 -5.25 17.49 -20.15
CA SER A 650 -4.50 18.58 -20.81
C SER A 650 -3.78 19.53 -19.83
N LYS A 651 -4.27 19.66 -18.59
CA LYS A 651 -3.66 20.39 -17.47
C LYS A 651 -3.22 19.47 -16.33
N ALA A 652 -3.16 18.16 -16.54
CA ALA A 652 -2.68 17.24 -15.51
C ALA A 652 -1.21 17.53 -15.22
N HIS A 653 -0.87 17.66 -13.95
CA HIS A 653 0.52 17.70 -13.53
C HIS A 653 1.12 16.31 -13.74
N HIS A 654 1.78 16.11 -14.89
CA HIS A 654 2.73 15.02 -15.00
C HIS A 654 3.82 15.27 -13.95
N PRO A 655 4.21 14.26 -13.15
CA PRO A 655 5.47 14.33 -12.42
C PRO A 655 6.59 14.42 -13.45
N SER A 656 7.10 15.62 -13.70
CA SER A 656 8.18 15.90 -14.65
C SER A 656 9.50 15.47 -14.04
N TYR A 657 9.75 14.15 -14.08
CA TYR A 657 11.05 13.53 -13.81
C TYR A 657 11.75 13.09 -15.10
N GLU A 658 11.18 13.48 -16.23
CA GLU A 658 11.84 13.56 -17.53
C GLU A 658 12.17 15.04 -17.76
N ASP A 659 13.41 15.26 -18.18
CA ASP A 659 14.08 16.53 -18.46
C ASP A 659 14.40 17.48 -17.29
N GLY A 660 15.64 17.98 -17.30
CA GLY A 660 16.07 19.12 -16.49
C GLY A 660 15.56 20.45 -17.05
N GLU A 661 15.83 21.53 -16.32
CA GLU A 661 15.39 22.89 -16.67
C GLU A 661 15.76 23.28 -18.12
N GLY A 662 14.78 23.29 -19.02
CA GLY A 662 14.93 23.79 -20.40
C GLY A 662 13.99 23.16 -21.43
N SER A 663 13.72 21.85 -21.35
CA SER A 663 12.94 21.15 -22.37
C SER A 663 11.44 21.17 -22.10
N ARG A 664 10.65 21.60 -23.09
CA ARG A 664 9.19 21.40 -23.08
C ARG A 664 8.89 19.90 -23.25
N PRO A 665 8.01 19.29 -22.44
CA PRO A 665 7.66 17.89 -22.60
C PRO A 665 6.94 17.66 -23.92
N ASN A 666 7.61 16.97 -24.85
CA ASN A 666 7.07 16.59 -26.17
C ASN A 666 6.35 15.23 -26.17
N GLY A 667 6.13 14.60 -25.00
CA GLY A 667 5.38 13.35 -24.88
C GLY A 667 3.86 13.55 -24.83
N PRO A 668 3.05 12.52 -25.18
CA PRO A 668 1.60 12.59 -25.13
C PRO A 668 1.10 12.83 -23.71
N ARG A 669 0.45 13.98 -23.46
CA ARG A 669 -0.17 14.28 -22.15
C ARG A 669 -1.29 13.32 -21.80
N ASN A 670 -2.02 12.86 -22.81
CA ASN A 670 -3.15 11.95 -22.64
C ASN A 670 -2.64 10.50 -22.53
N GLN A 671 -3.11 9.78 -21.52
CA GLN A 671 -2.66 8.42 -21.19
C GLN A 671 -3.81 7.39 -21.29
N LEU A 672 -4.91 7.77 -21.95
CA LEU A 672 -6.09 6.93 -22.14
C LEU A 672 -5.76 5.66 -22.93
N ARG A 673 -6.13 4.50 -22.39
CA ARG A 673 -5.95 3.16 -22.95
C ARG A 673 -7.27 2.51 -23.35
N GLU A 674 -8.33 2.79 -22.61
CA GLU A 674 -9.67 2.25 -22.87
C GLU A 674 -10.70 3.38 -22.88
N VAL A 675 -11.65 3.32 -23.81
CA VAL A 675 -12.81 4.22 -23.81
C VAL A 675 -14.08 3.41 -24.02
N THR A 676 -15.10 3.65 -23.20
CA THR A 676 -16.47 3.16 -23.42
C THR A 676 -17.30 4.32 -23.96
N LEU A 677 -17.90 4.12 -25.13
CA LEU A 677 -18.69 5.14 -25.84
C LEU A 677 -20.13 4.65 -26.03
N LYS A 678 -21.10 5.52 -25.74
CA LYS A 678 -22.53 5.30 -26.05
C LYS A 678 -22.82 5.95 -27.40
N TRP A 679 -23.33 5.17 -28.35
CA TRP A 679 -23.58 5.60 -29.72
C TRP A 679 -25.09 5.69 -29.99
N SER A 680 -25.54 6.73 -30.69
CA SER A 680 -26.95 6.89 -31.09
C SER A 680 -27.41 6.02 -32.27
N GLY A 681 -26.47 5.42 -33.01
CA GLY A 681 -26.73 4.85 -34.33
C GLY A 681 -26.33 5.78 -35.50
N ASN A 682 -25.97 7.04 -35.25
CA ASN A 682 -25.58 7.98 -36.30
C ASN A 682 -24.16 7.68 -36.86
N ASN A 683 -24.05 7.33 -38.15
CA ASN A 683 -22.77 7.05 -38.81
C ASN A 683 -21.83 8.28 -38.88
N ALA A 684 -22.34 9.51 -38.82
CA ALA A 684 -21.50 10.70 -38.75
C ALA A 684 -20.61 10.71 -37.50
N VAL A 685 -21.11 10.16 -36.38
CA VAL A 685 -20.38 10.06 -35.11
C VAL A 685 -19.27 9.02 -35.20
N LEU A 686 -19.54 7.86 -35.82
CA LEU A 686 -18.50 6.87 -36.13
C LEU A 686 -17.41 7.47 -37.04
N ARG A 687 -17.79 8.34 -37.98
CA ARG A 687 -16.83 9.04 -38.84
C ARG A 687 -15.96 10.02 -38.05
N GLY A 688 -16.55 10.88 -37.21
CA GLY A 688 -15.81 11.79 -36.33
C GLY A 688 -14.86 11.07 -35.37
N TRP A 689 -15.32 10.04 -34.64
CA TRP A 689 -14.45 9.29 -33.72
C TRP A 689 -13.22 8.64 -34.39
N SER A 690 -13.27 8.35 -35.69
CA SER A 690 -12.18 7.71 -36.43
C SER A 690 -11.46 8.65 -37.41
N GLU A 691 -11.75 9.96 -37.39
CA GLU A 691 -11.01 10.95 -38.17
C GLU A 691 -9.58 11.12 -37.62
N SER A 692 -8.66 11.69 -38.42
CA SER A 692 -7.25 11.82 -38.00
C SER A 692 -7.03 12.70 -36.77
N GLU A 693 -7.96 13.62 -36.48
CA GLU A 693 -7.96 14.49 -35.29
C GLU A 693 -8.85 13.96 -34.14
N GLY A 694 -9.45 12.77 -34.32
CA GLY A 694 -10.27 12.10 -33.32
C GLY A 694 -9.47 11.13 -32.45
N LEU A 695 -10.08 9.97 -32.11
CA LEU A 695 -9.42 8.93 -31.31
C LEU A 695 -8.02 8.49 -31.82
N PRO A 696 -7.69 8.52 -33.12
CA PRO A 696 -6.33 8.34 -33.64
C PRO A 696 -5.23 9.24 -33.07
N LEU A 697 -5.55 10.36 -32.40
CA LEU A 697 -4.56 11.19 -31.69
C LEU A 697 -4.11 10.58 -30.35
N LEU A 698 -4.89 9.66 -29.79
CA LEU A 698 -4.61 9.05 -28.49
C LEU A 698 -3.54 7.97 -28.65
N GLU A 699 -2.27 8.29 -28.45
CA GLU A 699 -1.15 7.35 -28.69
C GLU A 699 -1.24 6.02 -27.92
N LYS A 700 -1.81 6.04 -26.70
CA LYS A 700 -1.91 4.86 -25.82
C LYS A 700 -3.23 4.11 -25.87
N LEU A 701 -4.17 4.52 -26.73
CA LEU A 701 -5.47 3.85 -26.85
C LEU A 701 -5.31 2.44 -27.41
N GLU A 702 -5.82 1.45 -26.69
CA GLU A 702 -5.75 0.01 -27.00
C GLU A 702 -7.15 -0.54 -27.28
N ILE A 703 -8.18 -0.09 -26.56
CA ILE A 703 -9.54 -0.66 -26.60
C ILE A 703 -10.60 0.45 -26.73
N VAL A 704 -11.55 0.25 -27.64
CA VAL A 704 -12.80 1.04 -27.74
C VAL A 704 -13.97 0.10 -27.51
N ASN A 705 -14.65 0.23 -26.37
CA ASN A 705 -15.94 -0.42 -26.16
C ASN A 705 -17.05 0.46 -26.72
N LEU A 706 -17.86 -0.08 -27.62
CA LEU A 706 -19.00 0.62 -28.20
C LEU A 706 -20.30 0.03 -27.67
N ASN A 707 -21.03 0.81 -26.87
CA ASN A 707 -22.37 0.47 -26.41
C ASN A 707 -23.36 0.83 -27.53
N ILE A 708 -23.88 -0.20 -28.19
CA ILE A 708 -24.82 -0.10 -29.33
C ILE A 708 -26.26 -0.13 -28.78
N PRO A 709 -27.19 0.73 -29.24
CA PRO A 709 -28.59 0.68 -28.84
C PRO A 709 -29.24 -0.68 -29.12
N PRO A 710 -30.29 -1.07 -28.39
CA PRO A 710 -31.07 -2.26 -28.72
C PRO A 710 -31.77 -2.07 -30.08
N LYS A 711 -32.01 -3.18 -30.80
CA LYS A 711 -32.57 -3.17 -32.16
C LYS A 711 -33.90 -2.40 -32.33
N SER A 712 -34.66 -2.23 -31.24
CA SER A 712 -35.92 -1.47 -31.21
C SER A 712 -35.75 0.05 -31.31
N GLU A 713 -34.55 0.57 -31.02
CA GLU A 713 -34.22 2.00 -31.04
C GLU A 713 -33.43 2.39 -32.30
N MET A 714 -33.09 1.42 -33.17
CA MET A 714 -32.29 1.65 -34.37
C MET A 714 -33.17 1.69 -35.62
N PHE A 715 -33.08 2.78 -36.37
CA PHE A 715 -33.82 2.97 -37.62
C PHE A 715 -33.16 2.25 -38.82
N ASP A 716 -31.86 1.98 -38.75
CA ASP A 716 -31.08 1.32 -39.79
C ASP A 716 -31.14 -0.22 -39.70
N THR A 717 -30.95 -0.89 -40.84
CA THR A 717 -30.92 -2.37 -40.88
C THR A 717 -29.65 -2.96 -40.23
N THR A 718 -29.76 -4.14 -39.62
CA THR A 718 -28.60 -4.80 -38.96
C THR A 718 -27.38 -4.98 -39.88
N PRO A 719 -27.51 -5.43 -41.16
CA PRO A 719 -26.35 -5.56 -42.05
C PRO A 719 -25.65 -4.21 -42.34
N TRP A 720 -26.42 -3.13 -42.46
CA TRP A 720 -25.89 -1.77 -42.65
C TRP A 720 -25.13 -1.28 -41.42
N ILE A 721 -25.68 -1.52 -40.22
CA ILE A 721 -25.03 -1.21 -38.94
C ILE A 721 -23.70 -1.96 -38.82
N THR A 722 -23.69 -3.29 -39.03
CA THR A 722 -22.47 -4.12 -38.96
C THR A 722 -21.40 -3.60 -39.92
N LYS A 723 -21.76 -3.31 -41.18
CA LYS A 723 -20.84 -2.75 -42.17
C LYS A 723 -20.23 -1.42 -41.72
N ASN A 724 -21.03 -0.49 -41.20
CA ASN A 724 -20.52 0.80 -40.71
C ASN A 724 -19.56 0.63 -39.52
N LEU A 725 -19.77 -0.37 -38.67
CA LEU A 725 -18.90 -0.69 -37.53
C LEU A 725 -17.57 -1.32 -37.96
N GLU A 726 -17.59 -2.19 -38.98
CA GLU A 726 -16.38 -2.74 -39.60
C GLU A 726 -15.57 -1.63 -40.30
N GLU A 727 -16.22 -0.78 -41.10
CA GLU A 727 -15.59 0.38 -41.75
C GLU A 727 -15.00 1.37 -40.71
N PHE A 728 -15.68 1.55 -39.58
CA PHE A 728 -15.17 2.34 -38.44
C PHE A 728 -13.88 1.75 -37.88
N GLY A 729 -13.86 0.45 -37.58
CA GLY A 729 -12.67 -0.24 -37.05
C GLY A 729 -11.47 -0.16 -38.01
N VAL A 730 -11.70 -0.37 -39.32
CA VAL A 730 -10.65 -0.24 -40.35
C VAL A 730 -10.13 1.20 -40.44
N ARG A 731 -11.02 2.19 -40.48
CA ARG A 731 -10.65 3.61 -40.60
C ARG A 731 -9.90 4.12 -39.37
N LEU A 732 -10.34 3.73 -38.16
CA LEU A 732 -9.70 4.04 -36.89
C LEU A 732 -8.25 3.54 -36.85
N ASN A 733 -8.03 2.28 -37.21
CA ASN A 733 -6.70 1.65 -37.24
C ASN A 733 -5.80 2.27 -38.31
N ARG A 734 -6.31 2.49 -39.53
CA ARG A 734 -5.58 3.17 -40.61
C ARG A 734 -5.08 4.54 -40.18
N ASN A 735 -5.97 5.38 -39.62
CA ASN A 735 -5.61 6.75 -39.22
C ASN A 735 -4.68 6.77 -38.01
N SER A 736 -4.81 5.83 -37.08
CA SER A 736 -3.89 5.68 -35.93
C SER A 736 -2.47 5.33 -36.38
N ASN A 737 -2.31 4.46 -37.37
CA ASN A 737 -1.00 4.13 -37.96
C ASN A 737 -0.41 5.31 -38.76
N ILE A 738 -1.22 6.08 -39.48
CA ILE A 738 -0.77 7.31 -40.16
C ILE A 738 -0.23 8.33 -39.14
N ASN A 739 -0.95 8.58 -38.05
CA ASN A 739 -0.51 9.50 -37.00
C ASN A 739 0.76 9.02 -36.29
N THR A 740 0.85 7.71 -36.00
CA THR A 740 2.03 7.09 -35.36
C THR A 740 3.27 7.25 -36.24
N ASN A 741 3.17 6.97 -37.55
CA ASN A 741 4.28 7.17 -38.48
C ASN A 741 4.69 8.64 -38.57
N ARG A 742 3.72 9.58 -38.70
CA ARG A 742 4.00 11.03 -38.70
C ARG A 742 4.75 11.48 -37.45
N ALA A 743 4.37 11.00 -36.26
CA ALA A 743 5.05 11.33 -35.02
C ALA A 743 6.51 10.84 -34.99
N ILE A 744 6.76 9.62 -35.47
CA ILE A 744 8.10 9.02 -35.58
C ILE A 744 8.96 9.79 -36.60
N ASP A 745 8.40 10.17 -37.75
CA ASP A 745 9.14 10.90 -38.79
C ASP A 745 9.48 12.34 -38.33
N ILE A 746 8.60 12.98 -37.54
CA ILE A 746 8.86 14.28 -36.86
C ILE A 746 9.92 14.13 -35.75
N ALA A 747 9.95 13.01 -35.02
CA ALA A 747 10.98 12.76 -34.02
C ALA A 747 12.35 12.49 -34.67
N SER A 748 12.37 11.79 -35.80
CA SER A 748 13.59 11.43 -36.55
C SER A 748 14.23 12.65 -37.21
N SER A 749 13.41 13.52 -37.83
CA SER A 749 13.91 14.76 -38.46
C SER A 749 14.56 15.71 -37.45
N LYS A 750 14.06 15.80 -36.21
CA LYS A 750 14.66 16.60 -35.13
C LYS A 750 16.03 16.11 -34.63
N GLN A 751 16.49 14.91 -35.02
CA GLN A 751 17.85 14.43 -34.70
C GLN A 751 18.88 14.74 -35.80
N LEU A 752 18.45 15.18 -36.99
CA LEU A 752 19.34 15.37 -38.15
C LEU A 752 19.93 16.80 -38.28
N ASP A 753 19.40 17.79 -37.56
CA ASP A 753 19.81 19.21 -37.59
C ASP A 753 21.23 19.51 -37.04
N ASN A 754 22.05 18.49 -36.76
CA ASN A 754 23.39 18.67 -36.18
C ASN A 754 24.55 18.13 -37.04
N THR A 755 24.32 17.81 -38.32
CA THR A 755 25.41 17.48 -39.26
C THR A 755 25.11 17.94 -40.68
N GLU A 756 25.70 19.06 -41.11
CA GLU A 756 25.73 19.46 -42.52
C GLU A 756 26.68 18.56 -43.33
N SER A 757 26.12 17.63 -44.11
CA SER A 757 26.76 17.15 -45.34
C SER A 757 25.74 16.50 -46.26
N LEU A 758 25.52 17.08 -47.44
CA LEU A 758 24.67 16.55 -48.51
C LEU A 758 25.31 15.32 -49.19
N PRO A 759 24.59 14.20 -49.36
CA PRO A 759 24.86 13.20 -50.40
C PRO A 759 23.82 13.29 -51.53
N GLN A 760 24.27 13.07 -52.77
CA GLN A 760 23.42 13.07 -53.97
C GLN A 760 22.57 11.79 -54.12
N PRO A 761 21.47 11.83 -54.90
CA PRO A 761 20.59 10.68 -55.07
C PRO A 761 21.15 9.67 -56.07
N ASN A 762 21.56 8.49 -55.58
CA ASN A 762 21.68 7.29 -56.41
C ASN A 762 20.64 6.27 -55.93
N GLY A 763 19.96 5.64 -56.88
CA GLY A 763 18.87 4.71 -56.60
C GLY A 763 19.36 3.38 -56.06
N ASP A 764 18.68 2.89 -55.01
CA ASP A 764 18.26 1.50 -54.83
C ASP A 764 17.50 1.40 -53.50
N THR A 765 16.20 1.69 -53.55
CA THR A 765 15.33 1.73 -52.36
C THR A 765 15.02 0.31 -51.87
N LYS A 766 15.96 -0.31 -51.15
CA LYS A 766 15.64 -1.47 -50.30
C LYS A 766 14.58 -1.03 -49.29
N ALA A 767 13.39 -1.62 -49.39
CA ALA A 767 12.28 -1.32 -48.48
C ALA A 767 12.73 -1.53 -47.03
N ALA A 768 12.49 -0.53 -46.19
CA ALA A 768 12.72 -0.65 -44.75
C ALA A 768 11.88 -1.83 -44.20
N PRO A 769 12.39 -2.56 -43.19
CA PRO A 769 11.64 -3.67 -42.60
C PRO A 769 10.26 -3.20 -42.11
N PRO A 770 9.21 -4.04 -42.22
CA PRO A 770 7.85 -3.67 -41.87
C PRO A 770 7.78 -3.24 -40.39
N ARG A 771 7.38 -1.99 -40.16
CA ARG A 771 7.20 -1.42 -38.81
C ARG A 771 5.98 -2.10 -38.15
N PRO A 772 6.02 -2.42 -36.85
CA PRO A 772 4.89 -3.08 -36.17
C PRO A 772 3.65 -2.16 -36.18
N GLU A 773 2.58 -2.63 -36.81
CA GLU A 773 1.32 -1.88 -36.91
C GLU A 773 0.61 -1.81 -35.56
N ARG A 774 0.16 -0.62 -35.19
CA ARG A 774 -0.68 -0.40 -34.02
C ARG A 774 -2.10 -0.86 -34.32
N LYS A 775 -2.65 -1.72 -33.44
CA LYS A 775 -4.02 -2.22 -33.53
C LYS A 775 -4.84 -1.83 -32.30
N ILE A 776 -5.97 -1.16 -32.55
CA ILE A 776 -7.00 -0.81 -31.57
C ILE A 776 -8.15 -1.80 -31.71
N ASP A 777 -8.53 -2.42 -30.59
CA ASP A 777 -9.60 -3.41 -30.49
C ASP A 777 -10.96 -2.72 -30.29
N VAL A 778 -11.89 -2.93 -31.22
CA VAL A 778 -13.24 -2.33 -31.18
C VAL A 778 -14.25 -3.39 -30.72
N ARG A 779 -14.66 -3.30 -29.46
CA ARG A 779 -15.55 -4.27 -28.81
C ARG A 779 -16.99 -3.78 -28.84
N GLN A 780 -17.84 -4.48 -29.59
CA GLN A 780 -19.28 -4.22 -29.61
C GLN A 780 -19.93 -4.76 -28.34
N ARG A 781 -20.65 -3.91 -27.62
CA ARG A 781 -21.50 -4.28 -26.47
C ARG A 781 -22.94 -3.94 -26.84
N GLN A 782 -23.80 -4.95 -26.95
CA GLN A 782 -25.23 -4.69 -27.09
C GLN A 782 -25.73 -4.06 -25.79
N GLY A 783 -26.48 -2.96 -25.91
CA GLY A 783 -27.28 -2.46 -24.80
C GLY A 783 -28.17 -3.58 -24.30
N LYS A 784 -28.00 -3.97 -23.03
CA LYS A 784 -29.04 -4.74 -22.36
C LYS A 784 -30.32 -3.90 -22.49
N LYS A 785 -31.43 -4.53 -22.90
CA LYS A 785 -32.75 -3.96 -22.62
C LYS A 785 -32.72 -3.47 -21.17
N GLY A 786 -33.20 -2.26 -20.93
CA GLY A 786 -33.58 -1.89 -19.58
C GLY A 786 -34.42 -3.03 -19.04
N ALA A 787 -33.95 -3.67 -17.97
CA ALA A 787 -34.87 -4.38 -17.12
C ALA A 787 -35.71 -3.25 -16.51
N GLU A 788 -36.81 -2.92 -17.19
CA GLU A 788 -38.02 -2.54 -16.50
C GLU A 788 -38.24 -3.65 -15.49
N VAL A 789 -37.74 -3.45 -14.27
CA VAL A 789 -38.46 -3.91 -13.10
C VAL A 789 -39.83 -3.29 -13.29
N SER A 790 -40.76 -4.12 -13.74
CA SER A 790 -42.17 -3.77 -13.75
C SER A 790 -42.53 -3.50 -12.31
N VAL A 791 -42.44 -2.24 -11.90
CA VAL A 791 -43.07 -1.73 -10.69
C VAL A 791 -44.56 -1.84 -10.99
N SER A 792 -45.10 -3.05 -10.77
CA SER A 792 -46.52 -3.27 -10.74
C SER A 792 -47.05 -2.35 -9.66
N ALA A 793 -47.64 -1.24 -10.09
CA ALA A 793 -48.45 -0.39 -9.25
C ALA A 793 -49.68 -1.19 -8.81
N THR A 794 -49.48 -2.07 -7.82
CA THR A 794 -50.55 -2.72 -7.10
C THR A 794 -51.37 -1.62 -6.45
N SER A 795 -52.64 -1.57 -6.84
CA SER A 795 -53.60 -0.57 -6.42
C SER A 795 -53.58 -0.40 -4.90
N ALA A 796 -53.41 0.86 -4.46
CA ALA A 796 -53.45 1.20 -3.04
C ALA A 796 -54.80 0.77 -2.43
N ALA A 797 -54.79 -0.35 -1.72
CA ALA A 797 -55.88 -0.70 -0.83
C ALA A 797 -55.93 0.35 0.27
N LYS A 798 -57.08 1.03 0.42
CA LYS A 798 -57.33 1.98 1.51
C LYS A 798 -57.33 1.23 2.85
N ALA A 799 -56.17 1.07 3.47
CA ALA A 799 -56.08 0.74 4.88
C ALA A 799 -56.60 1.94 5.68
N SER A 800 -57.67 1.72 6.45
CA SER A 800 -58.25 2.76 7.30
C SER A 800 -57.23 3.15 8.38
N GLY A 801 -56.72 4.37 8.32
CA GLY A 801 -55.77 4.88 9.29
C GLY A 801 -56.41 5.03 10.67
N ARG A 802 -56.18 4.06 11.57
CA ARG A 802 -56.19 4.36 13.00
C ARG A 802 -54.90 5.10 13.32
N LEU A 803 -55.06 6.36 13.74
CA LEU A 803 -54.01 7.10 14.44
C LEU A 803 -53.76 6.41 15.78
N ASN A 804 -52.84 5.45 15.81
CA ASN A 804 -52.28 4.98 17.07
C ASN A 804 -51.39 6.09 17.61
N LEU A 805 -51.74 6.62 18.78
CA LEU A 805 -50.95 7.62 19.49
C LEU A 805 -49.61 6.99 19.90
N MET A 806 -48.52 7.61 19.45
CA MET A 806 -47.16 7.08 19.50
C MET A 806 -46.63 6.94 20.94
N THR A 807 -46.15 5.75 21.30
CA THR A 807 -45.51 5.44 22.58
C THR A 807 -44.01 5.18 22.39
N GLU A 808 -43.24 6.25 22.23
CA GLU A 808 -41.78 6.18 22.35
C GLU A 808 -41.36 5.69 23.75
N HIS A 809 -40.54 4.64 23.79
CA HIS A 809 -39.93 4.04 24.99
C HIS A 809 -39.38 5.09 25.97
N GLU A 810 -39.86 5.06 27.23
CA GLU A 810 -39.41 5.96 28.30
C GLU A 810 -37.90 5.88 28.54
N TRP A 811 -37.34 4.67 28.47
CA TRP A 811 -35.90 4.41 28.56
C TRP A 811 -35.09 5.25 27.56
N ILE A 812 -35.53 5.28 26.30
CA ILE A 812 -34.83 5.98 25.21
C ILE A 812 -34.96 7.49 25.41
N LYS A 813 -36.16 7.99 25.71
CA LYS A 813 -36.40 9.41 26.03
C LYS A 813 -35.51 9.92 27.17
N CYS A 814 -35.41 9.14 28.25
CA CYS A 814 -34.55 9.48 29.38
C CYS A 814 -33.08 9.62 28.96
N MET A 815 -32.59 8.68 28.14
CA MET A 815 -31.21 8.72 27.68
C MET A 815 -30.95 9.82 26.64
N GLU A 816 -31.88 10.10 25.72
CA GLU A 816 -31.74 11.18 24.74
C GLU A 816 -31.71 12.57 25.40
N GLY A 817 -32.54 12.80 26.43
CA GLY A 817 -32.50 14.02 27.25
C GLY A 817 -31.16 14.21 27.97
N PHE A 818 -30.68 13.16 28.64
CA PHE A 818 -29.36 13.18 29.29
C PHE A 818 -28.22 13.39 28.28
N ALA A 819 -28.30 12.69 27.15
CA ALA A 819 -27.30 12.72 26.08
C ALA A 819 -27.16 14.10 25.44
N THR A 820 -28.27 14.82 25.27
CA THR A 820 -28.28 16.21 24.77
C THR A 820 -27.49 17.12 25.71
N CYS A 821 -27.83 17.10 27.01
CA CYS A 821 -27.16 17.90 28.03
C CYS A 821 -25.67 17.55 28.17
N MET A 822 -25.34 16.26 28.16
CA MET A 822 -23.96 15.78 28.30
C MET A 822 -23.11 16.11 27.07
N SER A 823 -23.70 16.11 25.86
CA SER A 823 -23.03 16.51 24.62
C SER A 823 -22.59 17.98 24.65
N ASP A 824 -23.46 18.87 25.14
CA ASP A 824 -23.13 20.29 25.28
C ASP A 824 -22.04 20.52 26.34
N LEU A 825 -22.16 19.85 27.50
CA LEU A 825 -21.17 19.90 28.58
C LEU A 825 -19.79 19.41 28.11
N TRP A 826 -19.74 18.27 27.41
CA TRP A 826 -18.53 17.74 26.82
C TRP A 826 -17.93 18.70 25.78
N THR A 827 -18.74 19.24 24.88
CA THR A 827 -18.28 20.15 23.81
C THR A 827 -17.64 21.42 24.38
N LYS A 828 -18.23 21.99 25.45
CA LYS A 828 -17.64 23.12 26.18
C LYS A 828 -16.31 22.73 26.84
N THR A 829 -16.28 21.59 27.53
CA THR A 829 -15.10 21.10 28.28
C THR A 829 -13.94 20.75 27.36
N ASP A 830 -14.19 20.00 26.28
CA ASP A 830 -13.19 19.65 25.25
C ASP A 830 -12.60 20.92 24.60
N LYS A 831 -13.45 21.86 24.16
CA LYS A 831 -13.01 23.13 23.58
C LYS A 831 -12.13 23.94 24.54
N ALA A 832 -12.50 24.00 25.83
CA ALA A 832 -11.71 24.68 26.85
C ALA A 832 -10.35 23.99 27.07
N SER A 833 -10.32 22.65 27.11
CA SER A 833 -9.08 21.88 27.26
C SER A 833 -8.12 22.06 26.08
N ARG A 834 -8.61 22.00 24.83
CA ARG A 834 -7.81 22.22 23.61
C ARG A 834 -7.27 23.64 23.52
N SER A 835 -8.09 24.63 23.88
CA SER A 835 -7.66 26.04 23.96
C SER A 835 -6.47 26.19 24.93
N LYS A 836 -6.53 25.52 26.09
CA LYS A 836 -5.45 25.57 27.09
C LYS A 836 -4.18 24.85 26.65
N LEU A 837 -4.32 23.71 25.96
CA LEU A 837 -3.22 22.97 25.35
C LEU A 837 -2.49 23.80 24.26
N ALA A 838 -3.22 24.66 23.54
CA ALA A 838 -2.67 25.53 22.50
C ALA A 838 -2.03 26.83 23.02
N GLN A 839 -2.45 27.33 24.19
CA GLN A 839 -2.00 28.62 24.73
C GLN A 839 -0.75 28.53 25.63
N THR A 840 -0.42 27.35 26.14
CA THR A 840 0.68 27.18 27.10
C THR A 840 2.01 26.87 26.41
N PRO A 841 3.09 27.62 26.67
CA PRO A 841 4.42 27.27 26.16
C PRO A 841 4.91 25.97 26.83
N ASN A 842 5.67 25.17 26.07
CA ASN A 842 6.20 23.82 26.41
C ASN A 842 7.03 23.70 27.72
N THR A 843 7.16 24.76 28.50
CA THR A 843 7.92 24.81 29.77
C THR A 843 7.05 24.99 31.01
N SER A 844 5.72 25.09 30.87
CA SER A 844 4.81 25.52 31.95
C SER A 844 3.81 24.47 32.45
N ILE A 845 3.59 23.37 31.72
CA ILE A 845 2.73 22.25 32.14
C ILE A 845 3.61 21.02 32.36
N ASP A 846 3.36 20.27 33.43
CA ASP A 846 3.92 18.92 33.63
C ASP A 846 3.58 18.04 32.41
N GLU A 847 4.60 17.46 31.77
CA GLU A 847 4.43 16.54 30.63
C GLU A 847 3.44 15.41 30.96
N ARG A 848 3.31 14.99 32.22
CA ARG A 848 2.27 14.03 32.63
C ARG A 848 0.85 14.58 32.41
N ALA A 849 0.58 15.79 32.90
CA ALA A 849 -0.73 16.43 32.76
C ALA A 849 -1.08 16.75 31.29
N LYS A 850 -0.07 17.08 30.47
CA LYS A 850 -0.21 17.23 29.01
C LYS A 850 -0.61 15.91 28.34
N ASN A 851 0.08 14.81 28.65
CA ASN A 851 -0.27 13.47 28.16
C ASN A 851 -1.66 13.02 28.63
N ASP A 852 -2.04 13.33 29.88
CA ASP A 852 -3.38 13.05 30.41
C ASP A 852 -4.47 13.81 29.64
N LEU A 853 -4.28 15.11 29.37
CA LEU A 853 -5.18 15.92 28.52
C LEU A 853 -5.30 15.32 27.12
N GLU A 854 -4.18 15.10 26.42
CA GLU A 854 -4.14 14.52 25.07
C GLU A 854 -4.78 13.12 25.00
N SER A 855 -4.73 12.36 26.09
CA SER A 855 -5.37 11.05 26.20
C SER A 855 -6.89 11.16 26.41
N LEU A 856 -7.34 12.09 27.26
CA LEU A 856 -8.76 12.27 27.61
C LEU A 856 -9.58 12.83 26.45
N VAL A 857 -9.04 13.77 25.66
CA VAL A 857 -9.73 14.42 24.53
C VAL A 857 -9.85 13.55 23.26
N LYS A 858 -9.31 12.34 23.26
CA LYS A 858 -9.55 11.36 22.18
C LYS A 858 -11.00 10.88 22.26
N PRO A 859 -11.73 10.73 21.14
CA PRO A 859 -13.11 10.24 21.20
C PRO A 859 -13.16 8.79 21.70
N VAL A 860 -14.28 8.39 22.31
CA VAL A 860 -14.59 6.97 22.53
C VAL A 860 -14.96 6.36 21.18
N VAL A 861 -14.24 5.32 20.76
CA VAL A 861 -14.46 4.65 19.47
C VAL A 861 -15.31 3.41 19.68
N VAL A 862 -16.48 3.38 19.03
CA VAL A 862 -17.36 2.22 18.96
C VAL A 862 -17.20 1.60 17.58
N ALA A 863 -16.54 0.44 17.52
CA ALA A 863 -16.46 -0.36 16.31
C ALA A 863 -17.78 -1.13 16.14
N LEU A 864 -18.54 -0.75 15.11
CA LEU A 864 -19.77 -1.41 14.73
C LEU A 864 -19.47 -2.41 13.61
N ILE A 865 -19.49 -3.70 13.95
CA ILE A 865 -19.26 -4.78 13.00
C ILE A 865 -20.63 -5.26 12.52
N ASP A 866 -21.00 -4.91 11.30
CA ASP A 866 -22.35 -5.14 10.75
C ASP A 866 -22.34 -5.11 9.21
N ASP A 867 -23.46 -4.82 8.53
CA ASP A 867 -23.59 -4.75 7.08
C ASP A 867 -23.19 -3.40 6.43
N GLY A 868 -22.56 -2.51 7.21
CA GLY A 868 -22.18 -1.15 6.84
C GLY A 868 -23.14 -0.09 7.41
N VAL A 869 -22.85 1.19 7.19
CA VAL A 869 -23.66 2.31 7.73
C VAL A 869 -23.84 3.36 6.64
N ASP A 870 -25.08 3.72 6.30
CA ASP A 870 -25.37 4.79 5.34
C ASP A 870 -24.94 6.16 5.89
N SER A 871 -23.71 6.57 5.57
CA SER A 871 -23.10 7.75 6.20
C SER A 871 -23.88 9.04 5.96
N CYS A 872 -24.58 9.16 4.83
CA CYS A 872 -25.39 10.32 4.50
C CYS A 872 -26.75 10.40 5.23
N ASP A 873 -27.04 9.48 6.16
CA ASP A 873 -28.23 9.59 7.00
C ASP A 873 -28.26 10.92 7.80
N PRO A 874 -29.42 11.58 7.94
CA PRO A 874 -29.56 12.80 8.73
C PRO A 874 -29.20 12.64 10.22
N ALA A 875 -29.36 11.45 10.81
CA ALA A 875 -29.00 11.17 12.21
C ALA A 875 -27.50 11.33 12.49
N PHE A 876 -26.65 11.30 11.45
CA PHE A 876 -25.21 11.47 11.55
C PHE A 876 -24.74 12.90 11.18
N ALA A 877 -25.64 13.88 11.20
CA ALA A 877 -25.29 15.30 11.04
C ALA A 877 -24.17 15.72 12.03
N GLY A 878 -23.25 16.58 11.56
CA GLY A 878 -22.05 16.96 12.31
C GLY A 878 -20.90 15.95 12.30
N ARG A 879 -21.05 14.76 11.66
CA ARG A 879 -20.09 13.64 11.85
C ARG A 879 -19.62 13.04 10.53
N ALA A 880 -18.32 12.76 10.46
CA ALA A 880 -17.75 11.83 9.49
C ALA A 880 -17.77 10.42 10.09
N ILE A 881 -18.28 9.43 9.34
CA ILE A 881 -18.17 8.01 9.72
C ILE A 881 -16.94 7.46 9.03
N GLU A 882 -15.94 7.05 9.82
CA GLU A 882 -14.82 6.29 9.32
C GLU A 882 -15.15 4.80 9.31
N GLY A 883 -14.47 4.03 8.47
CA GLY A 883 -14.76 2.61 8.38
C GLY A 883 -13.99 1.88 7.31
N VAL A 884 -14.19 0.57 7.28
CA VAL A 884 -13.49 -0.40 6.44
C VAL A 884 -14.43 -1.53 6.06
N THR A 885 -14.08 -2.27 5.01
CA THR A 885 -14.95 -3.33 4.47
C THR A 885 -14.17 -4.61 4.22
N PHE A 886 -14.83 -5.73 4.49
CA PHE A 886 -14.39 -7.07 4.13
C PHE A 886 -15.32 -7.72 3.08
N ASP A 887 -16.36 -6.99 2.69
CA ASP A 887 -17.34 -7.34 1.65
C ASP A 887 -16.77 -7.09 0.25
N TYR A 888 -15.78 -7.91 -0.11
CA TYR A 888 -15.16 -7.92 -1.43
C TYR A 888 -15.80 -8.99 -2.31
N GLU A 889 -16.54 -8.57 -3.34
CA GLU A 889 -17.00 -9.41 -4.45
C GLU A 889 -16.07 -9.24 -5.68
N ASP A 890 -16.09 -10.18 -6.62
CA ASP A 890 -15.21 -10.14 -7.80
C ASP A 890 -15.46 -8.96 -8.75
N ARG A 891 -16.60 -8.27 -8.61
CA ARG A 891 -17.02 -7.15 -9.49
C ARG A 891 -17.49 -5.90 -8.75
N ALA A 892 -17.60 -5.96 -7.43
CA ALA A 892 -18.08 -4.88 -6.59
C ALA A 892 -17.44 -4.96 -5.19
N VAL A 893 -17.40 -3.83 -4.49
CA VAL A 893 -17.01 -3.80 -3.08
C VAL A 893 -18.18 -3.18 -2.33
N GLY A 894 -18.67 -3.89 -1.30
CA GLY A 894 -19.63 -3.33 -0.37
C GLY A 894 -18.97 -2.22 0.44
N GLN A 895 -19.48 -1.00 0.36
CA GLN A 895 -18.85 0.15 1.01
C GLN A 895 -19.18 0.21 2.50
N TYR A 896 -18.22 0.57 3.34
CA TYR A 896 -18.48 0.73 4.78
C TYR A 896 -19.44 1.90 5.09
N TYR A 897 -19.48 2.88 4.18
CA TYR A 897 -20.32 4.08 4.24
C TYR A 897 -21.70 3.88 3.59
N ILE A 898 -22.09 2.63 3.32
CA ILE A 898 -23.38 2.22 2.77
C ILE A 898 -23.82 0.92 3.47
N SER A 899 -25.01 0.88 4.06
CA SER A 899 -25.52 -0.37 4.64
C SER A 899 -26.09 -1.27 3.53
N GLY A 900 -25.95 -2.59 3.71
CA GLY A 900 -26.47 -3.60 2.78
C GLY A 900 -27.99 -3.77 2.83
N LYS A 901 -28.59 -3.70 4.03
CA LYS A 901 -30.02 -3.93 4.33
C LYS A 901 -30.58 -2.90 5.33
N GLY A 902 -29.87 -1.81 5.59
CA GLY A 902 -30.22 -0.81 6.60
C GLY A 902 -29.88 -1.20 8.06
N HIS A 903 -29.56 -2.46 8.35
CA HIS A 903 -29.42 -2.96 9.73
C HIS A 903 -28.29 -2.25 10.49
N GLY A 904 -27.08 -2.17 9.93
CA GLY A 904 -25.98 -1.42 10.56
C GLY A 904 -26.25 0.09 10.66
N THR A 905 -27.04 0.67 9.74
CA THR A 905 -27.52 2.06 9.85
C THR A 905 -28.41 2.22 11.09
N GLU A 906 -29.36 1.32 11.33
CA GLU A 906 -30.22 1.33 12.53
C GLU A 906 -29.39 1.17 13.82
N MET A 907 -28.44 0.23 13.85
CA MET A 907 -27.54 0.04 15.01
C MET A 907 -26.73 1.31 15.31
N ALA A 908 -26.17 1.94 14.27
CA ALA A 908 -25.44 3.20 14.41
C ALA A 908 -26.33 4.34 14.92
N ARG A 909 -27.60 4.43 14.48
CA ARG A 909 -28.57 5.40 15.03
C ARG A 909 -28.80 5.15 16.52
N MET A 910 -29.02 3.89 16.95
CA MET A 910 -29.28 3.57 18.36
C MET A 910 -28.09 3.91 19.28
N ILE A 911 -26.86 3.59 18.87
CA ILE A 911 -25.65 4.00 19.58
C ILE A 911 -25.59 5.53 19.69
N CYS A 912 -25.92 6.25 18.60
CA CYS A 912 -25.87 7.72 18.56
C CYS A 912 -27.00 8.42 19.33
N LYS A 913 -28.18 7.81 19.48
CA LYS A 913 -29.28 8.29 20.34
C LYS A 913 -28.83 8.35 21.81
N VAL A 914 -28.21 7.27 22.29
CA VAL A 914 -27.72 7.17 23.68
C VAL A 914 -26.40 7.93 23.90
N CYS A 915 -25.51 7.95 22.90
CA CYS A 915 -24.22 8.64 23.00
C CYS A 915 -23.83 9.41 21.72
N PRO A 916 -24.29 10.66 21.56
CA PRO A 916 -24.00 11.50 20.39
C PRO A 916 -22.52 11.92 20.28
N MET A 917 -21.72 11.74 21.34
CA MET A 917 -20.28 12.00 21.33
C MET A 917 -19.45 10.81 20.82
N ALA A 918 -20.07 9.63 20.61
CA ALA A 918 -19.34 8.43 20.19
C ALA A 918 -18.84 8.53 18.74
N SER A 919 -17.60 8.12 18.51
CA SER A 919 -17.06 7.96 17.17
C SER A 919 -17.41 6.56 16.65
N ILE A 920 -18.33 6.48 15.70
CA ILE A 920 -18.68 5.23 15.04
C ILE A 920 -17.58 4.85 14.04
N TYR A 921 -17.05 3.64 14.16
CA TYR A 921 -16.17 3.02 13.19
C TYR A 921 -16.91 1.86 12.52
N SER A 922 -17.38 2.09 11.30
CA SER A 922 -18.19 1.13 10.53
C SER A 922 -17.31 0.04 9.94
N ILE A 923 -17.58 -1.22 10.25
CA ILE A 923 -16.86 -2.37 9.70
C ILE A 923 -17.87 -3.28 8.98
N ARG A 924 -17.85 -3.22 7.66
CA ARG A 924 -18.79 -3.98 6.82
C ARG A 924 -18.32 -5.43 6.61
N LEU A 925 -19.17 -6.37 7.02
CA LEU A 925 -18.98 -7.81 6.85
C LEU A 925 -19.36 -8.30 5.46
N LYS A 926 -18.68 -9.35 5.00
CA LYS A 926 -19.13 -10.17 3.87
C LYS A 926 -20.30 -11.07 4.31
N MET A 927 -21.35 -11.09 3.50
CA MET A 927 -22.53 -11.95 3.69
C MET A 927 -22.71 -12.90 2.51
N HIS A 928 -23.12 -14.14 2.79
CA HIS A 928 -23.50 -15.13 1.78
C HIS A 928 -25.02 -15.34 1.80
N SER A 929 -25.70 -15.08 0.69
CA SER A 929 -27.14 -15.35 0.54
C SER A 929 -27.36 -16.77 0.03
N SER A 930 -28.00 -17.63 0.83
CA SER A 930 -28.35 -18.99 0.41
C SER A 930 -29.55 -18.95 -0.56
N PRO A 931 -29.39 -19.38 -1.83
CA PRO A 931 -30.47 -19.30 -2.83
C PRO A 931 -31.76 -20.00 -2.37
N ASP A 932 -31.63 -21.15 -1.71
CA ASP A 932 -32.75 -22.05 -1.39
C ASP A 932 -33.48 -21.69 -0.08
N LYS A 933 -33.01 -20.69 0.68
CA LYS A 933 -33.57 -20.35 2.00
C LYS A 933 -33.81 -18.86 2.25
N GLY A 934 -33.25 -17.97 1.43
CA GLY A 934 -33.29 -16.52 1.69
C GLY A 934 -32.49 -16.06 2.92
N ILE A 935 -31.98 -17.00 3.73
CA ILE A 935 -31.14 -16.72 4.90
C ILE A 935 -29.78 -16.23 4.40
N SER A 936 -29.38 -15.08 4.94
CA SER A 936 -28.10 -14.44 4.72
C SER A 936 -27.19 -14.79 5.88
N THR A 937 -26.07 -15.47 5.61
CA THR A 937 -25.11 -15.94 6.61
C THR A 937 -23.85 -15.11 6.58
N ILE A 938 -23.26 -14.84 7.74
CA ILE A 938 -22.02 -14.06 7.85
C ILE A 938 -20.83 -14.97 7.56
N ASP A 939 -19.85 -14.44 6.83
CA ASP A 939 -18.58 -15.11 6.59
C ASP A 939 -17.69 -15.09 7.85
N ALA A 940 -17.38 -16.26 8.42
CA ALA A 940 -16.64 -16.38 9.67
C ALA A 940 -15.22 -15.77 9.59
N VAL A 941 -14.56 -15.85 8.42
CA VAL A 941 -13.24 -15.24 8.20
C VAL A 941 -13.38 -13.72 8.13
N SER A 942 -14.40 -13.20 7.46
CA SER A 942 -14.75 -11.78 7.48
C SER A 942 -15.02 -11.27 8.90
N ALA A 943 -15.71 -12.04 9.74
CA ALA A 943 -15.97 -11.68 11.13
C ALA A 943 -14.67 -11.59 11.95
N ALA A 944 -13.76 -12.56 11.81
CA ALA A 944 -12.46 -12.51 12.49
C ALA A 944 -11.61 -11.31 12.05
N LEU A 945 -11.57 -11.04 10.73
CA LEU A 945 -10.87 -9.87 10.18
C LEU A 945 -11.52 -8.54 10.60
N ALA A 946 -12.84 -8.50 10.81
CA ALA A 946 -13.54 -7.34 11.32
C ALA A 946 -13.18 -7.04 12.79
N ILE A 947 -13.10 -8.07 13.64
CA ILE A 947 -12.64 -7.90 15.03
C ILE A 947 -11.18 -7.42 15.03
N GLU A 948 -10.32 -7.99 14.19
CA GLU A 948 -8.92 -7.55 14.03
C GLU A 948 -8.83 -6.05 13.66
N ALA A 949 -9.66 -5.60 12.72
CA ALA A 949 -9.73 -4.20 12.31
C ALA A 949 -10.15 -3.25 13.44
N ALA A 950 -11.05 -3.69 14.33
CA ALA A 950 -11.44 -2.93 15.51
C ALA A 950 -10.29 -2.80 16.51
N LEU A 951 -9.50 -3.86 16.72
CA LEU A 951 -8.31 -3.84 17.56
C LEU A 951 -7.20 -2.93 16.97
N GLU A 952 -6.96 -2.99 15.66
CA GLU A 952 -5.99 -2.10 14.97
C GLU A 952 -6.40 -0.62 15.02
N LYS A 953 -7.71 -0.35 15.02
CA LYS A 953 -8.28 0.99 15.23
C LYS A 953 -8.20 1.45 16.69
N SER A 954 -7.87 0.55 17.62
CA SER A 954 -7.89 0.77 19.07
C SER A 954 -9.30 1.16 19.57
N ALA A 955 -10.32 0.45 19.10
CA ALA A 955 -11.69 0.61 19.54
C ALA A 955 -11.81 0.37 21.05
N THR A 956 -12.59 1.21 21.74
CA THR A 956 -12.90 1.05 23.17
C THR A 956 -14.01 0.00 23.35
N ILE A 957 -14.96 0.00 22.43
CA ILE A 957 -16.15 -0.85 22.42
C ILE A 957 -16.25 -1.51 21.05
N ILE A 958 -16.55 -2.81 21.02
CA ILE A 958 -16.93 -3.56 19.82
C ILE A 958 -18.40 -3.97 19.99
N SER A 959 -19.24 -3.56 19.04
CA SER A 959 -20.67 -3.92 18.96
C SER A 959 -20.88 -4.91 17.82
N MET A 960 -21.37 -6.10 18.15
CA MET A 960 -21.62 -7.21 17.21
C MET A 960 -23.10 -7.61 17.32
N SER A 961 -23.96 -6.90 16.58
CA SER A 961 -25.41 -7.14 16.55
C SER A 961 -25.79 -8.31 15.63
N TRP A 962 -25.05 -9.41 15.75
CA TRP A 962 -25.19 -10.62 14.95
C TRP A 962 -24.67 -11.84 15.70
N THR A 963 -25.10 -13.02 15.25
CA THR A 963 -24.69 -14.31 15.78
C THR A 963 -24.13 -15.20 14.67
N LEU A 964 -23.20 -16.10 15.03
CA LEU A 964 -22.66 -17.13 14.16
C LEU A 964 -22.86 -18.51 14.79
N PRO A 965 -23.21 -19.55 14.01
CA PRO A 965 -23.07 -20.94 14.45
C PRO A 965 -21.63 -21.21 14.91
N VAL A 966 -21.46 -22.06 15.93
CA VAL A 966 -20.13 -22.46 16.40
C VAL A 966 -19.35 -23.12 15.26
N PRO A 967 -18.19 -22.58 14.84
CA PRO A 967 -17.37 -23.20 13.80
C PRO A 967 -16.86 -24.58 14.25
N ALA A 968 -16.69 -25.50 13.31
CA ALA A 968 -16.29 -26.88 13.59
C ALA A 968 -14.95 -26.94 14.35
N GLU A 969 -14.83 -27.90 15.29
CA GLU A 969 -13.62 -28.06 16.08
C GLU A 969 -12.40 -28.36 15.21
N GLY A 970 -11.30 -27.66 15.48
CA GLY A 970 -10.07 -27.75 14.70
C GLY A 970 -10.10 -27.07 13.32
N SER A 971 -11.20 -26.42 12.90
CA SER A 971 -11.23 -25.67 11.64
C SER A 971 -10.34 -24.42 11.69
N ASP A 972 -9.88 -23.95 10.52
CA ASP A 972 -9.01 -22.77 10.46
C ASP A 972 -9.78 -21.47 10.73
N GLU A 973 -11.08 -21.42 10.40
CA GLU A 973 -11.99 -20.33 10.78
C GLU A 973 -12.12 -20.24 12.30
N LYS A 974 -12.29 -21.39 13.00
CA LYS A 974 -12.34 -21.44 14.46
C LYS A 974 -11.03 -20.92 15.07
N LYS A 975 -9.88 -21.44 14.64
CA LYS A 975 -8.55 -21.00 15.10
C LYS A 975 -8.34 -19.50 14.90
N LEU A 976 -8.81 -18.95 13.79
CA LEU A 976 -8.68 -17.52 13.47
C LEU A 976 -9.58 -16.66 14.38
N LEU A 977 -10.86 -17.03 14.55
CA LEU A 977 -11.80 -16.37 15.45
C LEU A 977 -11.30 -16.41 16.91
N ASP A 978 -10.92 -17.58 17.40
CA ASP A 978 -10.43 -17.77 18.76
C ASP A 978 -9.15 -16.95 19.02
N SER A 979 -8.24 -16.90 18.04
CA SER A 979 -6.99 -16.11 18.12
C SER A 979 -7.24 -14.61 18.20
N VAL A 980 -8.21 -14.06 17.45
CA VAL A 980 -8.52 -12.63 17.49
C VAL A 980 -9.35 -12.26 18.72
N LEU A 981 -10.28 -13.11 19.16
CA LEU A 981 -11.04 -12.92 20.39
C LEU A 981 -10.14 -13.00 21.64
N GLU A 982 -9.18 -13.92 21.67
CA GLU A 982 -8.11 -13.98 22.69
C GLU A 982 -7.33 -12.66 22.78
N ARG A 983 -7.05 -12.02 21.63
CA ARG A 983 -6.37 -10.73 21.58
C ARG A 983 -7.27 -9.57 22.05
N ALA A 984 -8.55 -9.58 21.71
CA ALA A 984 -9.51 -8.61 22.20
C ALA A 984 -9.63 -8.65 23.74
N CYS A 985 -9.69 -9.86 24.31
CA CYS A 985 -9.63 -10.08 25.76
C CYS A 985 -8.35 -9.50 26.38
N LYS A 986 -7.18 -9.78 25.78
CA LYS A 986 -5.88 -9.27 26.27
C LYS A 986 -5.74 -7.75 26.17
N GLN A 987 -6.40 -7.12 25.21
CA GLN A 987 -6.46 -5.66 25.06
C GLN A 987 -7.55 -5.01 25.93
N LYS A 988 -8.31 -5.78 26.73
CA LYS A 988 -9.41 -5.31 27.58
C LYS A 988 -10.49 -4.52 26.82
N VAL A 989 -10.76 -4.88 25.57
CA VAL A 989 -11.80 -4.22 24.77
C VAL A 989 -13.18 -4.71 25.21
N LEU A 990 -14.12 -3.79 25.39
CA LEU A 990 -15.50 -4.11 25.77
C LEU A 990 -16.24 -4.71 24.57
N MET A 991 -16.64 -5.98 24.66
CA MET A 991 -17.32 -6.69 23.57
C MET A 991 -18.79 -6.92 23.90
N PHE A 992 -19.68 -6.28 23.13
CA PHE A 992 -21.13 -6.45 23.20
C PHE A 992 -21.58 -7.32 22.02
N CYS A 993 -22.42 -8.32 22.30
CA CYS A 993 -23.03 -9.15 21.26
C CYS A 993 -24.49 -9.48 21.56
N SER A 994 -25.29 -9.62 20.50
CA SER A 994 -26.70 -9.97 20.64
C SER A 994 -26.89 -11.42 21.09
N SER A 995 -27.97 -11.64 21.81
CA SER A 995 -28.54 -12.98 22.02
C SER A 995 -29.08 -13.55 20.71
N SER A 996 -29.09 -14.87 20.61
CA SER A 996 -29.70 -15.57 19.47
C SER A 996 -31.23 -15.48 19.55
N ASP A 997 -31.87 -15.02 18.48
CA ASP A 997 -33.34 -15.03 18.37
C ASP A 997 -33.90 -16.46 18.15
N LEU A 998 -33.02 -17.46 17.96
CA LEU A 998 -33.37 -18.88 17.91
C LEU A 998 -33.41 -19.48 19.32
N ILE A 999 -34.63 -19.73 19.82
CA ILE A 999 -34.93 -20.20 21.19
C ILE A 999 -34.15 -21.48 21.58
N SER A 1000 -33.75 -22.32 20.63
CA SER A 1000 -33.08 -23.61 20.86
C SER A 1000 -31.55 -23.57 20.96
N ASP A 1001 -30.89 -22.56 20.41
CA ASP A 1001 -29.41 -22.50 20.35
C ASP A 1001 -28.84 -21.57 21.42
N THR A 1002 -28.27 -22.16 22.47
CA THR A 1002 -27.69 -21.44 23.62
C THR A 1002 -26.20 -21.09 23.45
N ALA A 1003 -25.55 -21.63 22.42
CA ALA A 1003 -24.12 -21.44 22.15
C ALA A 1003 -23.90 -20.93 20.72
N HIS A 1004 -23.62 -19.64 20.59
CA HIS A 1004 -23.32 -18.96 19.33
C HIS A 1004 -22.09 -18.08 19.46
N TYR A 1005 -21.30 -17.98 18.38
CA TYR A 1005 -20.21 -17.01 18.31
C TYR A 1005 -20.78 -15.58 18.16
N PRO A 1006 -20.10 -14.57 18.73
CA PRO A 1006 -18.80 -14.65 19.41
C PRO A 1006 -18.88 -15.14 20.87
N SER A 1007 -20.05 -15.10 21.51
CA SER A 1007 -20.21 -15.34 22.96
C SER A 1007 -19.74 -16.73 23.44
N ALA A 1008 -19.85 -17.75 22.59
CA ALA A 1008 -19.47 -19.13 22.90
C ALA A 1008 -17.96 -19.35 23.14
N PHE A 1009 -17.08 -18.45 22.66
CA PHE A 1009 -15.64 -18.58 22.87
C PHE A 1009 -15.26 -18.51 24.36
N ARG A 1010 -15.76 -17.49 25.07
CA ARG A 1010 -15.62 -17.29 26.51
C ARG A 1010 -16.77 -16.44 27.02
N ARG A 1011 -17.88 -17.07 27.41
CA ARG A 1011 -19.13 -16.39 27.80
C ARG A 1011 -18.94 -15.20 28.76
N ASN A 1012 -18.02 -15.31 29.73
CA ASN A 1012 -17.75 -14.28 30.73
C ASN A 1012 -16.86 -13.10 30.25
N SER A 1013 -16.45 -13.09 28.98
CA SER A 1013 -15.68 -12.00 28.37
C SER A 1013 -16.54 -11.07 27.48
N PHE A 1014 -17.85 -11.31 27.42
CA PHE A 1014 -18.80 -10.58 26.59
C PHE A 1014 -19.99 -10.11 27.42
N PHE A 1015 -20.54 -8.96 27.03
CA PHE A 1015 -21.88 -8.54 27.38
C PHE A 1015 -22.85 -9.14 26.36
N VAL A 1016 -23.56 -10.20 26.74
CA VAL A 1016 -24.62 -10.80 25.93
C VAL A 1016 -25.93 -10.09 26.27
N ILE A 1017 -26.50 -9.40 25.28
CA ILE A 1017 -27.65 -8.51 25.46
C ILE A 1017 -28.90 -9.09 24.77
N GLY A 1018 -29.98 -9.19 25.54
CA GLY A 1018 -31.30 -9.57 25.04
C GLY A 1018 -32.26 -8.39 24.88
N ALA A 1019 -33.29 -8.56 24.05
CA ALA A 1019 -34.37 -7.58 23.91
C ALA A 1019 -35.37 -7.61 25.07
N ALA A 1020 -35.89 -6.43 25.42
CA ALA A 1020 -36.99 -6.21 26.34
C ALA A 1020 -38.11 -5.38 25.70
N HIS A 1021 -39.30 -5.54 26.24
CA HIS A 1021 -40.45 -4.66 26.03
C HIS A 1021 -40.26 -3.31 26.75
N ASP A 1022 -41.18 -2.37 26.50
CA ASP A 1022 -41.21 -1.03 27.11
C ASP A 1022 -41.45 -1.07 28.63
N ASP A 1023 -42.21 -2.05 29.12
CA ASP A 1023 -42.40 -2.35 30.54
C ASP A 1023 -41.17 -3.00 31.24
N GLY A 1024 -40.10 -3.27 30.49
CA GLY A 1024 -38.88 -3.92 30.98
C GLY A 1024 -38.97 -5.46 31.09
N SER A 1025 -40.07 -6.07 30.65
CA SER A 1025 -40.18 -7.54 30.56
C SER A 1025 -39.32 -8.09 29.41
N ALA A 1026 -38.77 -9.30 29.60
CA ALA A 1026 -37.92 -9.94 28.60
C ALA A 1026 -38.73 -10.38 27.37
N TYR A 1027 -38.24 -10.08 26.17
CA TYR A 1027 -38.86 -10.56 24.94
C TYR A 1027 -38.75 -12.08 24.83
N GLY A 1028 -39.81 -12.77 24.41
CA GLY A 1028 -39.86 -14.24 24.38
C GLY A 1028 -38.79 -14.91 23.49
N HIS A 1029 -38.16 -14.17 22.57
CA HIS A 1029 -37.07 -14.64 21.72
C HIS A 1029 -35.68 -14.11 22.15
N ALA A 1030 -35.55 -13.41 23.28
CA ALA A 1030 -34.30 -12.78 23.71
C ALA A 1030 -33.18 -13.75 24.15
N GLY A 1031 -33.36 -15.08 24.01
CA GLY A 1031 -32.48 -16.09 24.60
C GLY A 1031 -32.56 -16.17 26.13
N GLN A 1032 -32.01 -17.24 26.70
CA GLN A 1032 -32.17 -17.56 28.14
C GLN A 1032 -30.91 -17.31 29.01
N ASN A 1033 -29.84 -16.71 28.47
CA ASN A 1033 -28.55 -16.57 29.17
C ASN A 1033 -27.90 -15.18 28.96
N ASN A 1034 -28.68 -14.13 29.20
CA ASN A 1034 -28.30 -12.74 28.96
C ASN A 1034 -27.65 -12.13 30.22
N ASP A 1035 -26.68 -11.24 30.06
CA ASP A 1035 -26.17 -10.46 31.20
C ASP A 1035 -27.17 -9.37 31.59
N PHE A 1036 -27.73 -8.72 30.58
CA PHE A 1036 -28.70 -7.64 30.73
C PHE A 1036 -29.71 -7.69 29.58
N ILE A 1037 -30.87 -7.09 29.79
CA ILE A 1037 -31.85 -6.83 28.75
C ILE A 1037 -32.09 -5.32 28.61
N PHE A 1038 -32.28 -4.86 27.38
CA PHE A 1038 -32.47 -3.46 27.01
C PHE A 1038 -33.67 -3.34 26.06
N PRO A 1039 -34.28 -2.14 25.91
CA PRO A 1039 -35.34 -1.93 24.93
C PRO A 1039 -34.99 -2.50 23.55
N GLY A 1040 -35.82 -3.40 23.06
CA GLY A 1040 -35.56 -4.12 21.80
C GLY A 1040 -36.81 -4.65 21.13
N VAL A 1041 -38.01 -4.33 21.63
CA VAL A 1041 -39.29 -4.65 20.99
C VAL A 1041 -40.00 -3.35 20.64
N ASN A 1042 -40.46 -3.26 19.40
CA ASN A 1042 -41.19 -2.11 18.83
C ASN A 1042 -40.48 -0.78 19.10
N VAL A 1043 -39.17 -0.75 18.85
CA VAL A 1043 -38.34 0.43 19.09
C VAL A 1043 -38.39 1.34 17.86
N ASN A 1044 -38.70 2.62 18.07
CA ASN A 1044 -38.67 3.63 17.02
C ASN A 1044 -37.21 3.91 16.56
N THR A 1045 -36.84 3.34 15.42
CA THR A 1045 -35.52 3.52 14.80
C THR A 1045 -35.45 4.73 13.87
N SER A 1046 -36.60 5.38 13.61
CA SER A 1046 -36.69 6.66 12.93
C SER A 1046 -36.46 7.83 13.91
N SER A 1047 -36.17 9.03 13.38
CA SER A 1047 -35.92 10.24 14.17
C SER A 1047 -37.01 11.30 13.99
N GLY A 1048 -38.28 10.88 13.92
CA GLY A 1048 -39.43 11.77 13.80
C GLY A 1048 -39.44 12.65 12.53
N ARG A 1049 -38.65 12.28 11.53
CA ARG A 1049 -38.56 12.93 10.22
C ARG A 1049 -38.72 11.86 9.16
N ASN A 1050 -39.57 12.13 8.16
CA ASN A 1050 -39.84 11.23 7.04
C ASN A 1050 -38.54 10.63 6.51
N LEU A 1051 -38.45 9.30 6.53
CA LEU A 1051 -37.31 8.57 6.00
C LEU A 1051 -37.14 8.92 4.51
N HIS A 1052 -35.93 9.31 4.11
CA HIS A 1052 -35.69 9.73 2.73
C HIS A 1052 -35.91 8.54 1.79
N LEU A 1053 -36.53 8.74 0.61
CA LEU A 1053 -36.93 7.65 -0.30
C LEU A 1053 -35.84 6.60 -0.55
N TYR A 1054 -34.56 7.01 -0.67
CA TYR A 1054 -33.44 6.09 -0.94
C TYR A 1054 -33.08 5.14 0.22
N LEU A 1055 -33.54 5.44 1.44
CA LEU A 1055 -33.42 4.57 2.61
C LEU A 1055 -34.66 3.71 2.83
N ALA A 1056 -35.85 4.21 2.43
CA ALA A 1056 -37.11 3.49 2.54
C ALA A 1056 -37.15 2.19 1.72
N ASP A 1057 -36.36 2.10 0.63
CA ASP A 1057 -36.17 0.87 -0.14
C ASP A 1057 -35.20 -0.14 0.55
N LYS A 1058 -34.44 0.27 1.57
CA LYS A 1058 -33.43 -0.56 2.25
C LYS A 1058 -33.88 -1.08 3.62
N THR A 1059 -34.49 -0.22 4.44
CA THR A 1059 -35.02 -0.58 5.77
C THR A 1059 -36.44 -1.11 5.64
N SER A 1060 -36.91 -1.90 6.61
CA SER A 1060 -38.34 -2.25 6.68
C SER A 1060 -39.21 -0.99 6.74
N ALA A 1061 -40.31 -0.95 5.97
CA ALA A 1061 -41.21 0.21 5.89
C ALA A 1061 -42.07 0.43 7.16
N THR A 1062 -41.72 -0.22 8.28
CA THR A 1062 -42.31 -0.03 9.61
C THR A 1062 -41.47 0.95 10.40
N GLU A 1063 -42.11 1.92 11.07
CA GLU A 1063 -41.40 2.90 11.93
C GLU A 1063 -40.76 2.25 13.18
N GLU A 1064 -41.16 1.01 13.47
CA GLU A 1064 -40.72 0.19 14.60
C GLU A 1064 -39.86 -0.99 14.10
N SER A 1065 -38.74 -1.22 14.79
CA SER A 1065 -37.89 -2.41 14.63
C SER A 1065 -37.88 -3.23 15.94
N THR A 1066 -37.72 -4.56 15.84
CA THR A 1066 -37.66 -5.50 16.97
C THR A 1066 -36.48 -6.46 16.81
N GLY A 1067 -35.70 -6.68 17.86
CA GLY A 1067 -34.63 -7.68 17.92
C GLY A 1067 -33.55 -7.40 18.96
N SER A 1068 -32.83 -8.45 19.37
CA SER A 1068 -31.72 -8.35 20.34
C SER A 1068 -30.55 -7.48 19.84
N SER A 1069 -30.45 -7.28 18.53
CA SER A 1069 -29.55 -6.32 17.87
C SER A 1069 -29.71 -4.89 18.37
N ILE A 1070 -30.95 -4.39 18.47
CA ILE A 1070 -31.26 -3.01 18.89
C ILE A 1070 -30.83 -2.81 20.35
N ALA A 1071 -31.20 -3.76 21.20
CA ALA A 1071 -30.84 -3.81 22.61
C ALA A 1071 -29.30 -3.78 22.79
N THR A 1072 -28.57 -4.54 21.97
CA THR A 1072 -27.09 -4.55 21.95
C THR A 1072 -26.51 -3.18 21.58
N ALA A 1073 -27.07 -2.51 20.58
CA ALA A 1073 -26.64 -1.18 20.16
C ALA A 1073 -26.91 -0.10 21.23
N LEU A 1074 -28.06 -0.15 21.92
CA LEU A 1074 -28.35 0.73 23.06
C LEU A 1074 -27.40 0.48 24.24
N ALA A 1075 -27.06 -0.78 24.52
CA ALA A 1075 -26.09 -1.14 25.57
C ALA A 1075 -24.67 -0.63 25.27
N ALA A 1076 -24.21 -0.77 24.03
CA ALA A 1076 -22.95 -0.19 23.57
C ALA A 1076 -22.95 1.35 23.64
N GLY A 1077 -24.09 1.98 23.31
CA GLY A 1077 -24.32 3.42 23.50
C GLY A 1077 -24.24 3.86 24.96
N LEU A 1078 -24.85 3.11 25.89
CA LEU A 1078 -24.80 3.39 27.33
C LEU A 1078 -23.37 3.26 27.88
N ALA A 1079 -22.63 2.23 27.46
CA ALA A 1079 -21.22 2.07 27.82
C ALA A 1079 -20.37 3.25 27.36
N ALA A 1080 -20.59 3.75 26.14
CA ALA A 1080 -19.92 4.94 25.63
C ALA A 1080 -20.30 6.21 26.42
N MET A 1081 -21.59 6.38 26.77
CA MET A 1081 -22.07 7.51 27.56
C MET A 1081 -21.46 7.54 28.97
N ILE A 1082 -21.45 6.41 29.68
CA ILE A 1082 -20.78 6.29 30.99
C ILE A 1082 -19.29 6.63 30.84
N THR A 1083 -18.61 6.08 29.84
CA THR A 1083 -17.20 6.40 29.58
C THR A 1083 -16.98 7.90 29.38
N TYR A 1084 -17.87 8.61 28.67
CA TYR A 1084 -17.80 10.07 28.54
C TYR A 1084 -18.07 10.84 29.84
N CYS A 1085 -18.93 10.35 30.73
CA CYS A 1085 -19.12 10.94 32.07
C CYS A 1085 -17.83 10.90 32.90
N PHE A 1086 -17.12 9.76 32.89
CA PHE A 1086 -15.81 9.64 33.53
C PHE A 1086 -14.75 10.51 32.86
N LYS A 1087 -14.76 10.61 31.53
CA LYS A 1087 -13.80 11.45 30.80
C LYS A 1087 -14.00 12.94 31.06
N ALA A 1088 -15.24 13.44 31.08
CA ALA A 1088 -15.53 14.83 31.44
C ALA A 1088 -15.08 15.14 32.88
N SER A 1089 -15.40 14.25 33.82
CA SER A 1089 -15.00 14.34 35.23
C SER A 1089 -13.47 14.39 35.41
N ALA A 1090 -12.74 13.47 34.76
CA ALA A 1090 -11.29 13.42 34.81
C ALA A 1090 -10.65 14.62 34.10
N LEU A 1091 -11.21 15.07 32.97
CA LEU A 1091 -10.73 16.23 32.21
C LEU A 1091 -10.85 17.52 33.02
N TYR A 1092 -11.97 17.70 33.73
CA TYR A 1092 -12.18 18.79 34.67
C TYR A 1092 -11.18 18.77 35.84
N THR A 1093 -10.95 17.59 36.44
CA THR A 1093 -9.97 17.40 37.53
C THR A 1093 -8.55 17.76 37.08
N VAL A 1094 -8.13 17.36 35.88
CA VAL A 1094 -6.83 17.73 35.31
C VAL A 1094 -6.75 19.23 35.00
N MET A 1095 -7.79 19.82 34.41
CA MET A 1095 -7.83 21.25 34.08
C MET A 1095 -7.76 22.17 35.30
N THR A 1096 -8.48 21.82 36.38
CA THR A 1096 -8.49 22.57 37.65
C THR A 1096 -7.15 22.48 38.38
N ARG A 1097 -6.52 21.29 38.40
CA ARG A 1097 -5.15 21.12 38.91
C ARG A 1097 -4.14 22.02 38.17
N ILE A 1098 -4.25 22.14 36.84
CA ILE A 1098 -3.41 23.05 36.03
C ILE A 1098 -3.74 24.53 36.29
N GLN A 1099 -4.95 24.89 36.72
CA GLN A 1099 -5.30 26.27 37.08
C GLN A 1099 -4.74 26.69 38.45
N GLN A 1100 -4.76 25.78 39.44
CA GLN A 1100 -4.43 26.11 40.83
C GLN A 1100 -2.96 25.84 41.20
N GLY A 1101 -2.22 25.09 40.38
CA GLY A 1101 -0.79 24.83 40.60
C GLY A 1101 -0.52 24.11 41.93
N ASN A 1102 0.55 24.51 42.63
CA ASN A 1102 0.93 23.92 43.92
C ASN A 1102 -0.02 24.30 45.09
N GLU A 1103 -0.97 25.22 44.88
CA GLU A 1103 -1.99 25.59 45.88
C GLU A 1103 -3.31 24.81 45.72
N TYR A 1104 -3.30 23.66 45.03
CA TYR A 1104 -4.45 22.76 44.97
C TYR A 1104 -4.82 22.24 46.36
N MET A 1105 -5.80 22.90 46.99
CA MET A 1105 -6.41 22.45 48.25
C MET A 1105 -6.98 21.05 48.05
N ILE A 1106 -6.71 20.15 48.99
CA ILE A 1106 -7.09 18.74 48.92
C ILE A 1106 -8.61 18.58 49.06
N ARG A 1107 -9.34 18.84 47.99
CA ARG A 1107 -10.68 18.26 47.78
C ARG A 1107 -10.49 16.79 47.39
N PRO A 1108 -11.32 15.85 47.89
CA PRO A 1108 -11.28 14.47 47.43
C PRO A 1108 -11.53 14.39 45.92
N GLU A 1109 -10.57 13.86 45.17
CA GLU A 1109 -10.76 13.53 43.74
C GLU A 1109 -11.73 12.33 43.63
N LEU A 1110 -13.03 12.63 43.56
CA LEU A 1110 -14.12 11.66 43.36
C LEU A 1110 -13.92 10.80 42.11
N VAL A 1111 -13.29 11.36 41.07
CA VAL A 1111 -12.96 10.67 39.82
C VAL A 1111 -11.54 11.00 39.42
N LYS A 1112 -10.69 9.98 39.28
CA LYS A 1112 -9.29 10.13 38.87
C LYS A 1112 -9.12 9.74 37.41
N ARG A 1113 -8.02 10.15 36.78
CA ARG A 1113 -7.68 9.72 35.41
C ARG A 1113 -7.65 8.19 35.26
N ALA A 1114 -7.19 7.46 36.27
CA ALA A 1114 -7.18 5.99 36.25
C ALA A 1114 -8.59 5.36 36.24
N ASP A 1115 -9.61 6.05 36.77
CA ASP A 1115 -10.98 5.54 36.78
C ASP A 1115 -11.60 5.49 35.37
N VAL A 1116 -11.11 6.30 34.44
CA VAL A 1116 -11.48 6.24 33.01
C VAL A 1116 -11.02 4.93 32.36
N GLU A 1117 -9.88 4.39 32.76
CA GLU A 1117 -9.41 3.08 32.29
C GLU A 1117 -10.11 1.96 33.05
N ARG A 1118 -10.30 2.12 34.37
CA ARG A 1118 -10.98 1.15 35.22
C ARG A 1118 -12.44 0.91 34.81
N ILE A 1119 -13.20 1.95 34.47
CA ILE A 1119 -14.59 1.80 33.99
C ILE A 1119 -14.68 1.14 32.61
N THR A 1120 -13.59 1.11 31.83
CA THR A 1120 -13.53 0.35 30.57
C THR A 1120 -13.13 -1.12 30.75
N GLU A 1121 -12.94 -1.59 31.98
CA GLU A 1121 -12.77 -3.02 32.27
C GLU A 1121 -14.14 -3.72 32.38
N HIS A 1122 -14.25 -4.90 31.77
CA HIS A 1122 -15.51 -5.67 31.67
C HIS A 1122 -16.24 -5.81 33.02
N ASP A 1123 -15.56 -6.31 34.04
CA ASP A 1123 -16.21 -6.62 35.33
C ASP A 1123 -16.63 -5.35 36.09
N VAL A 1124 -15.87 -4.26 35.94
CA VAL A 1124 -16.19 -2.94 36.53
C VAL A 1124 -17.39 -2.33 35.83
N LEU A 1125 -17.45 -2.34 34.50
CA LEU A 1125 -18.61 -1.83 33.77
C LEU A 1125 -19.86 -2.68 34.04
N LYS A 1126 -19.72 -4.00 34.19
CA LYS A 1126 -20.82 -4.91 34.56
C LYS A 1126 -21.37 -4.62 35.96
N ALA A 1127 -20.49 -4.30 36.91
CA ALA A 1127 -20.89 -3.82 38.23
C ALA A 1127 -21.58 -2.45 38.14
N ALA A 1128 -21.04 -1.50 37.37
CA ALA A 1128 -21.63 -0.19 37.14
C ALA A 1128 -23.05 -0.27 36.54
N PHE A 1129 -23.23 -1.08 35.48
CA PHE A 1129 -24.55 -1.37 34.89
C PHE A 1129 -25.55 -1.87 35.94
N SER A 1130 -25.11 -2.76 36.82
CA SER A 1130 -25.92 -3.32 37.92
C SER A 1130 -26.27 -2.33 39.04
N ARG A 1131 -25.64 -1.14 39.07
CA ARG A 1131 -25.83 -0.06 40.08
C ARG A 1131 -26.75 1.08 39.61
N ILE A 1132 -27.07 1.11 38.31
CA ILE A 1132 -27.95 2.13 37.72
C ILE A 1132 -29.37 1.95 38.28
N GLY A 1133 -30.00 0.80 38.03
CA GLY A 1133 -31.31 0.45 38.56
C GLY A 1133 -31.67 -1.01 38.28
N LYS A 1134 -32.66 -1.56 38.99
CA LYS A 1134 -33.14 -2.95 38.83
C LYS A 1134 -34.66 -3.03 38.99
N VAL A 1135 -35.30 -3.67 38.02
CA VAL A 1135 -36.70 -4.12 38.10
C VAL A 1135 -36.76 -5.49 38.80
N GLU A 1136 -37.95 -6.00 39.16
CA GLU A 1136 -38.13 -7.28 39.85
C GLU A 1136 -37.53 -8.50 39.12
N SER A 1137 -37.39 -8.43 37.78
CA SER A 1137 -36.72 -9.44 36.95
C SER A 1137 -35.18 -9.39 36.97
N GLY A 1138 -34.59 -8.34 37.57
CA GLY A 1138 -33.15 -8.21 37.85
C GLY A 1138 -32.21 -7.95 36.67
N GLN A 1139 -32.60 -8.26 35.43
CA GLN A 1139 -31.75 -8.11 34.23
C GLN A 1139 -31.97 -6.81 33.43
N PHE A 1140 -33.13 -6.14 33.57
CA PHE A 1140 -33.40 -4.88 32.85
C PHE A 1140 -32.76 -3.69 33.56
N ILE A 1141 -32.03 -2.86 32.80
CA ILE A 1141 -31.35 -1.67 33.33
C ILE A 1141 -32.29 -0.46 33.32
N GLN A 1142 -32.89 -0.19 34.47
CA GLN A 1142 -33.73 0.97 34.72
C GLN A 1142 -32.88 2.26 34.84
N VAL A 1143 -32.95 3.13 33.83
CA VAL A 1143 -32.09 4.33 33.72
C VAL A 1143 -32.64 5.59 34.38
N TRP A 1144 -33.97 5.72 34.47
CA TRP A 1144 -34.63 7.00 34.80
C TRP A 1144 -34.38 7.49 36.22
N ASP A 1145 -34.19 6.60 37.20
CA ASP A 1145 -33.92 6.99 38.59
C ASP A 1145 -32.53 7.62 38.80
N ARG A 1146 -31.60 7.42 37.86
CA ARG A 1146 -30.24 8.00 37.91
C ARG A 1146 -30.07 9.13 36.91
N PHE A 1147 -30.38 8.86 35.65
CA PHE A 1147 -30.15 9.83 34.57
C PHE A 1147 -31.25 10.90 34.52
N GLY A 1148 -32.49 10.60 34.90
CA GLY A 1148 -33.58 11.59 34.95
C GLY A 1148 -33.30 12.77 35.90
N PRO A 1149 -32.92 12.54 37.17
CA PRO A 1149 -32.48 13.60 38.08
C PRO A 1149 -31.24 14.35 37.59
N ALA A 1150 -30.28 13.64 36.99
CA ALA A 1150 -29.06 14.25 36.45
C ALA A 1150 -29.36 15.19 35.27
N THR A 1151 -30.23 14.79 34.34
CA THR A 1151 -30.70 15.65 33.23
C THR A 1151 -31.29 16.94 33.75
N LYS A 1152 -32.24 16.88 34.70
CA LYS A 1152 -32.86 18.06 35.30
C LYS A 1152 -31.85 19.02 35.96
N PHE A 1153 -30.77 18.48 36.53
CA PHE A 1153 -29.68 19.30 37.11
C PHE A 1153 -28.79 19.93 36.03
N LEU A 1154 -28.56 19.25 34.90
CA LEU A 1154 -27.79 19.79 33.77
C LEU A 1154 -28.57 20.84 32.97
N GLU A 1155 -29.90 20.72 32.88
CA GLU A 1155 -30.80 21.66 32.20
C GLU A 1155 -30.93 23.00 32.95
N ASP A 1156 -30.75 23.00 34.28
CA ASP A 1156 -30.87 24.21 35.11
C ASP A 1156 -29.83 25.28 34.71
N GLU A 1157 -30.29 26.37 34.08
CA GLU A 1157 -29.46 27.50 33.66
C GLU A 1157 -28.87 28.29 34.84
N SER A 1158 -29.40 28.13 36.06
CA SER A 1158 -28.85 28.77 37.27
C SER A 1158 -27.55 28.11 37.75
N LYS A 1159 -27.24 26.88 37.30
CA LYS A 1159 -26.03 26.14 37.68
C LYS A 1159 -24.86 26.49 36.79
N SER A 1160 -23.73 26.78 37.43
CA SER A 1160 -22.44 26.92 36.75
C SER A 1160 -21.97 25.60 36.13
N GLU A 1161 -21.11 25.68 35.11
CA GLU A 1161 -20.51 24.49 34.49
C GLU A 1161 -19.69 23.66 35.51
N GLU A 1162 -19.10 24.31 36.51
CA GLU A 1162 -18.37 23.65 37.61
C GLU A 1162 -19.29 22.83 38.52
N GLU A 1163 -20.49 23.35 38.85
CA GLU A 1163 -21.51 22.60 39.60
C GLU A 1163 -22.05 21.42 38.77
N LYS A 1164 -22.29 21.63 37.46
CA LYS A 1164 -22.74 20.58 36.54
C LYS A 1164 -21.71 19.44 36.45
N LEU A 1165 -20.42 19.77 36.30
CA LEU A 1165 -19.33 18.78 36.31
C LEU A 1165 -19.19 18.10 37.68
N GLY A 1166 -19.33 18.83 38.79
CA GLY A 1166 -19.37 18.25 40.14
C GLY A 1166 -20.51 17.25 40.34
N HIS A 1167 -21.68 17.50 39.76
CA HIS A 1167 -22.79 16.54 39.77
C HIS A 1167 -22.47 15.27 38.97
N ILE A 1168 -21.84 15.39 37.80
CA ILE A 1168 -21.38 14.23 37.00
C ILE A 1168 -20.27 13.45 37.72
N MET A 1169 -19.37 14.12 38.45
CA MET A 1169 -18.37 13.45 39.29
C MET A 1169 -19.02 12.59 40.39
N ASN A 1170 -20.06 13.09 41.05
CA ASN A 1170 -20.82 12.31 42.03
C ASN A 1170 -21.54 11.12 41.38
N LEU A 1171 -22.16 11.30 40.20
CA LEU A 1171 -22.77 10.21 39.44
C LEU A 1171 -21.72 9.12 39.10
N CYS A 1172 -20.51 9.51 38.71
CA CYS A 1172 -19.42 8.59 38.41
C CYS A 1172 -18.92 7.83 39.66
N SER A 1173 -18.73 8.51 40.80
CA SER A 1173 -18.29 7.87 42.05
C SER A 1173 -19.24 6.72 42.44
N ASN A 1174 -20.55 7.00 42.45
CA ASN A 1174 -21.61 6.03 42.74
C ASN A 1174 -21.67 4.80 41.78
N LEU A 1175 -21.10 4.91 40.58
CA LEU A 1175 -21.05 3.81 39.61
C LEU A 1175 -19.81 2.92 39.80
N ILE A 1176 -18.70 3.47 40.32
CA ILE A 1176 -17.39 2.81 40.35
C ILE A 1176 -16.89 2.38 41.73
N GLU A 1177 -17.56 2.85 42.80
CA GLU A 1177 -17.49 2.31 44.17
C GLU A 1177 -18.20 0.96 44.27
#